data_AF-A0A6C0INK2-F1
#
_entry.id   AF-A0A6C0INK2-F1
#
_cell.length_a   1.000
_cell.length_b   1.000
_cell.length_c   1.000
_cell.angle_alpha   90.00
_cell.angle_beta   90.00
_cell.angle_gamma   90.00
#
_symmetry.space_group_name_H-M   'P 1'
#
loop_
_entity.id
_entity.type
_entity.pdbx_description
1 polymer ?
#
loop_
_entity_poly.entity_id
_entity_poly.type
_entity_poly.pdbx_seq_one_letter_code
_entity_poly.pdbx_strand_id
1 'polypeptide(L)'
;MPPKKAVNNNPINTTTPISSKMLDKFLAQFVYDKNIHKDGHTNTKIGDKKLKISGGTWRIPNDRYSEFLNVYYNECIANKKKVYFTEKQLIDEGPIAIDLDFRHDVNTDERQYTINHIINFIEVYMSKIEELFELVDDDIEIPLYVFEKPKVNQLVEKKLTKDGLHFIIGLNCNRCIQQIIREFMLEEMEHIFGDLPIIDSWTWENVYDDGVTNGTVNWQLYGSRKPGNDKYELTHVFMLNIDVNNQQFIRSEIPLNEFDVKENIDKLSVRYTEHDSLMMNTKGATLYKDFKIKNERKKNELQIIQTNYASLPTDFSFESILNNCNSKENIETLYAEFLQNAEKQREDEIHKLSRFVNILPSKFYGNGSYDNWIRTCWALKHSSIEFGNPYKLFIVWLYFSSKADSFDPTTGVQECLDKWNTANVLSTGQMYKGVTRYSIYHWAKEYAYEEYQDIMNSSISKLIEESLSSVDGDGDCNLAIIMRAIYKEDFICVSITKNLWYMWDGHYWKEDDGGQEIRSHISNELKSKFFDRSLELMPRANRDDDDDDEDNEDEKQRNKNKLIRCHRIMTKCGSCTGKSKIHRELAEAFRDKDGEFLSSVNQNPYLFGCKNGIIDFQEKKFRPGRPDDYITIITPIDYEEFNPAKHQTIRNEINEFFNKIFPIKELCDYAWEHFASLLIGITPDQTFNIYIGEGQNGKSVLMKLLQKVLGNYTKDVSTTLVTDKKMKMGQASPEYATFPGLRYLCMTESDETEEIYEGNMKQLTGGDKLSARGLYEKKIIEFVPQFKLVLACNVLPPIKATDHGTWRRIRTVPFLSLFTEKPVQNDKKKPYQFKVDKTIEQRFDTWAPVLLTMLVEIAYRTDGRVKDCDTVLQKCKEYRNDSDTVARYIDERIVLEENGVMTKSQLTQDFNIWYDENNNSHDKRKKPTAKKVAENVSKMFHSPNGNTWTGVTLKEENENIAFSSNLVSKVGLDEL
;
A
#
# COMPACT_ATOMS: atom_id res chain seq x y z
N MET A 1 65.52 24.50 -24.87
CA MET A 1 66.45 25.08 -25.86
C MET A 1 65.86 26.40 -26.36
N PRO A 2 66.66 27.48 -26.43
CA PRO A 2 66.23 28.87 -26.71
C PRO A 2 66.41 29.20 -28.22
N PRO A 3 66.35 30.46 -28.73
CA PRO A 3 65.47 31.63 -28.47
C PRO A 3 65.16 32.51 -29.74
N LYS A 4 64.48 33.67 -29.50
CA LYS A 4 64.36 34.93 -30.31
C LYS A 4 63.16 35.02 -31.26
N LYS A 5 62.47 36.16 -31.46
CA LYS A 5 62.36 37.50 -30.81
C LYS A 5 61.20 38.24 -31.52
N ALA A 6 60.24 38.72 -30.73
CA ALA A 6 59.68 40.08 -30.71
C ALA A 6 59.44 40.88 -32.01
N VAL A 7 58.19 41.34 -32.23
CA VAL A 7 57.86 42.68 -32.75
C VAL A 7 56.57 43.22 -32.09
N ASN A 8 56.62 44.51 -31.74
CA ASN A 8 55.67 45.35 -31.01
C ASN A 8 54.23 45.41 -31.55
N ASN A 9 53.28 45.60 -30.62
CA ASN A 9 51.94 46.15 -30.87
C ASN A 9 51.79 47.54 -30.24
N ASN A 10 51.44 48.53 -31.06
CA ASN A 10 50.42 49.59 -30.83
C ASN A 10 50.58 50.72 -31.87
N PRO A 11 49.54 51.52 -32.22
CA PRO A 11 48.09 51.28 -32.11
C PRO A 11 47.35 51.62 -33.44
N ILE A 12 46.23 50.95 -33.74
CA ILE A 12 45.23 51.53 -34.65
C ILE A 12 43.86 51.41 -33.99
N ASN A 13 43.42 52.54 -33.43
CA ASN A 13 42.02 52.85 -33.22
C ASN A 13 41.31 52.79 -34.58
N THR A 14 40.44 51.79 -34.77
CA THR A 14 39.22 52.00 -35.55
C THR A 14 38.06 51.35 -34.80
N THR A 15 37.28 52.23 -34.19
CA THR A 15 35.96 51.96 -33.65
C THR A 15 35.03 51.49 -34.76
N THR A 16 34.62 50.23 -34.71
CA THR A 16 33.40 49.76 -35.38
C THR A 16 32.68 48.78 -34.44
N PRO A 17 31.37 48.95 -34.16
CA PRO A 17 30.65 48.10 -33.21
C PRO A 17 30.43 46.71 -33.83
N ILE A 18 31.01 45.68 -33.22
CA ILE A 18 30.81 44.28 -33.65
C ILE A 18 29.38 43.86 -33.27
N SER A 19 28.61 43.44 -34.28
CA SER A 19 27.18 43.14 -34.19
C SER A 19 26.84 42.04 -33.16
N SER A 20 25.88 42.33 -32.29
CA SER A 20 25.43 41.52 -31.14
C SER A 20 24.48 40.35 -31.48
N LYS A 21 24.86 39.43 -32.38
CA LYS A 21 24.03 38.25 -32.74
C LYS A 21 24.87 37.00 -33.04
N MET A 22 25.81 36.60 -32.19
CA MET A 22 26.59 35.37 -32.44
C MET A 22 25.78 34.12 -32.08
N LEU A 23 25.05 34.15 -30.97
CA LEU A 23 24.18 33.06 -30.54
C LEU A 23 23.03 32.83 -31.52
N ASP A 24 22.35 33.89 -31.98
CA ASP A 24 21.28 33.76 -32.99
C ASP A 24 21.80 33.17 -34.31
N LYS A 25 23.01 33.56 -34.74
CA LYS A 25 23.66 33.00 -35.95
C LYS A 25 24.06 31.54 -35.77
N PHE A 26 24.52 31.16 -34.58
CA PHE A 26 24.83 29.77 -34.26
C PHE A 26 23.55 28.93 -34.27
N LEU A 27 22.52 29.37 -33.54
CA LEU A 27 21.24 28.68 -33.42
C LEU A 27 20.48 28.56 -34.74
N ALA A 28 20.59 29.55 -35.64
CA ALA A 28 19.97 29.50 -36.96
C ALA A 28 20.45 28.30 -37.82
N GLN A 29 21.63 27.74 -37.54
CA GLN A 29 22.16 26.56 -38.24
C GLN A 29 21.52 25.24 -37.78
N PHE A 30 20.87 25.23 -36.62
CA PHE A 30 20.45 24.02 -35.91
C PHE A 30 18.96 24.04 -35.53
N VAL A 31 18.13 24.76 -36.28
CA VAL A 31 16.68 24.84 -36.01
C VAL A 31 16.05 23.45 -36.12
N TYR A 32 15.29 23.06 -35.08
CA TYR A 32 14.60 21.78 -35.06
C TYR A 32 13.34 21.81 -35.92
N ASP A 33 13.22 20.81 -36.78
CA ASP A 33 12.02 20.50 -37.57
C ASP A 33 11.64 19.03 -37.34
N LYS A 34 10.42 18.81 -36.83
CA LYS A 34 9.87 17.50 -36.52
C LYS A 34 9.75 16.55 -37.72
N ASN A 35 9.66 17.09 -38.94
CA ASN A 35 9.55 16.29 -40.15
C ASN A 35 10.92 15.79 -40.64
N ILE A 36 11.99 16.47 -40.27
CA ILE A 36 13.36 16.17 -40.68
C ILE A 36 14.10 15.39 -39.59
N HIS A 37 13.86 15.71 -38.32
CA HIS A 37 14.66 15.23 -37.19
C HIS A 37 13.87 14.27 -36.31
N LYS A 38 14.04 12.96 -36.55
CA LYS A 38 13.32 11.89 -35.84
C LYS A 38 13.78 11.65 -34.40
N ASP A 39 15.01 12.05 -34.06
CA ASP A 39 15.61 11.81 -32.73
C ASP A 39 15.23 12.88 -31.68
N GLY A 40 14.44 13.88 -32.09
CA GLY A 40 14.00 14.99 -31.23
C GLY A 40 14.98 16.18 -31.19
N HIS A 41 14.60 17.20 -30.41
CA HIS A 41 15.40 18.41 -30.17
C HIS A 41 16.35 18.24 -28.97
N THR A 42 17.40 19.06 -28.92
CA THR A 42 18.35 19.11 -27.80
C THR A 42 18.07 20.27 -26.85
N ASN A 43 17.56 21.40 -27.36
CA ASN A 43 17.32 22.60 -26.58
C ASN A 43 15.99 23.23 -26.96
N THR A 44 15.36 23.88 -25.98
CA THR A 44 14.14 24.66 -26.17
C THR A 44 14.33 26.03 -25.51
N LYS A 45 13.80 27.08 -26.11
CA LYS A 45 13.63 28.39 -25.48
C LYS A 45 12.16 28.54 -25.13
N ILE A 46 11.89 28.77 -23.85
CA ILE A 46 10.54 28.94 -23.33
C ILE A 46 9.98 30.26 -23.85
N GLY A 47 8.83 30.19 -24.53
CA GLY A 47 8.09 31.36 -25.01
C GLY A 47 7.06 31.84 -24.00
N ASP A 48 6.75 33.13 -24.01
CA ASP A 48 5.67 33.72 -23.22
C ASP A 48 5.02 34.86 -24.01
N LYS A 49 3.74 34.69 -24.36
CA LYS A 49 2.99 35.67 -25.15
C LYS A 49 2.74 36.98 -24.40
N LYS A 50 2.52 36.93 -23.08
CA LYS A 50 2.25 38.11 -22.24
C LYS A 50 3.50 38.97 -22.09
N LEU A 51 4.66 38.31 -21.92
CA LEU A 51 5.96 38.96 -21.78
C LEU A 51 6.67 39.22 -23.12
N LYS A 52 6.02 38.92 -24.26
CA LYS A 52 6.56 39.08 -25.62
C LYS A 52 7.90 38.34 -25.83
N ILE A 53 8.04 37.15 -25.25
CA ILE A 53 9.21 36.29 -25.39
C ILE A 53 8.91 35.23 -26.45
N SER A 54 9.67 35.23 -27.54
CA SER A 54 9.54 34.20 -28.59
C SER A 54 10.20 32.89 -28.16
N GLY A 55 9.46 31.79 -28.28
CA GLY A 55 9.99 30.44 -28.09
C GLY A 55 10.76 29.93 -29.30
N GLY A 56 11.43 28.78 -29.14
CA GLY A 56 12.16 28.12 -30.23
C GLY A 56 12.70 26.76 -29.80
N THR A 57 13.04 25.92 -30.78
CA THR A 57 13.58 24.57 -30.56
C THR A 57 14.75 24.31 -31.49
N TRP A 58 15.81 23.69 -30.97
CA TRP A 58 17.05 23.43 -31.71
C TRP A 58 17.56 22.02 -31.49
N ARG A 59 18.25 21.48 -32.50
CA ARG A 59 18.96 20.20 -32.46
C ARG A 59 20.44 20.45 -32.71
N ILE A 60 21.17 20.73 -31.63
CA ILE A 60 22.60 21.01 -31.64
C ILE A 60 23.34 19.67 -31.54
N PRO A 61 24.20 19.31 -32.51
CA PRO A 61 25.01 18.10 -32.44
C PRO A 61 25.93 18.06 -31.20
N ASN A 62 26.17 16.87 -30.63
CA ASN A 62 26.98 16.73 -29.41
C ASN A 62 28.41 17.27 -29.60
N ASP A 63 29.03 17.05 -30.77
CA ASP A 63 30.36 17.56 -31.13
C ASP A 63 30.43 19.10 -31.25
N ARG A 64 29.27 19.77 -31.34
CA ARG A 64 29.14 21.23 -31.39
C ARG A 64 28.56 21.81 -30.10
N TYR A 65 28.28 20.99 -29.08
CA TYR A 65 27.59 21.43 -27.87
C TYR A 65 28.46 22.33 -26.98
N SER A 66 29.74 22.01 -26.81
CA SER A 66 30.70 22.88 -26.11
C SER A 66 30.87 24.23 -26.80
N GLU A 67 30.85 24.28 -28.14
CA GLU A 67 30.87 25.55 -28.88
C GLU A 67 29.61 26.37 -28.59
N PHE A 68 28.44 25.74 -28.58
CA PHE A 68 27.18 26.38 -28.20
C PHE A 68 27.26 26.97 -26.79
N LEU A 69 27.70 26.19 -25.80
CA LEU A 69 27.79 26.64 -24.40
C LEU A 69 28.76 27.80 -24.24
N ASN A 70 29.90 27.78 -24.96
CA ASN A 70 30.84 28.90 -24.98
C ASN A 70 30.25 30.17 -25.60
N VAL A 71 29.54 30.06 -26.73
CA VAL A 71 28.85 31.21 -27.36
C VAL A 71 27.74 31.73 -26.43
N TYR A 72 26.96 30.82 -25.84
CA TYR A 72 25.90 31.14 -24.88
C TYR A 72 26.46 31.85 -23.64
N TYR A 73 27.57 31.36 -23.08
CA TYR A 73 28.23 31.99 -21.92
C TYR A 73 28.67 33.41 -22.25
N ASN A 74 29.46 33.58 -23.31
CA ASN A 74 30.04 34.87 -23.67
C ASN A 74 28.96 35.91 -24.04
N GLU A 75 27.91 35.49 -24.74
CA GLU A 75 26.87 36.42 -25.17
C GLU A 75 25.82 36.68 -24.09
N CYS A 76 25.44 35.67 -23.30
CA CYS A 76 24.32 35.76 -22.37
C CYS A 76 24.75 35.85 -20.91
N ILE A 77 25.56 34.92 -20.44
CA ILE A 77 25.92 34.82 -19.01
C ILE A 77 26.87 35.96 -18.61
N ALA A 78 27.97 36.14 -19.33
CA ALA A 78 28.95 37.20 -19.07
C ALA A 78 28.33 38.61 -19.15
N ASN A 79 27.36 38.79 -20.05
CA ASN A 79 26.64 40.06 -20.22
C ASN A 79 25.35 40.17 -19.36
N LYS A 80 25.10 39.22 -18.45
CA LYS A 80 23.92 39.19 -17.55
C LYS A 80 22.57 39.33 -18.28
N LYS A 81 22.45 38.80 -19.51
CA LYS A 81 21.20 38.81 -20.28
C LYS A 81 20.18 37.87 -19.62
N LYS A 82 18.90 38.26 -19.65
CA LYS A 82 17.79 37.36 -19.28
C LYS A 82 17.54 36.36 -20.41
N VAL A 83 17.75 35.08 -20.14
CA VAL A 83 17.62 33.98 -21.10
C VAL A 83 16.72 32.87 -20.56
N TYR A 84 16.08 32.12 -21.46
CA TYR A 84 14.97 31.21 -21.15
C TYR A 84 15.14 29.82 -21.81
N PHE A 85 16.37 29.36 -21.96
CA PHE A 85 16.72 28.05 -22.51
C PHE A 85 16.59 26.91 -21.50
N THR A 86 16.14 25.76 -22.00
CA THR A 86 16.20 24.44 -21.38
C THR A 86 16.94 23.48 -22.31
N GLU A 87 17.49 22.42 -21.76
CA GLU A 87 18.21 21.37 -22.47
C GLU A 87 17.62 20.00 -22.16
N LYS A 88 17.61 19.11 -23.16
CA LYS A 88 17.11 17.74 -23.01
C LYS A 88 18.21 16.87 -22.39
N GLN A 89 17.88 16.12 -21.35
CA GLN A 89 18.82 15.21 -20.70
C GLN A 89 19.26 14.08 -21.63
N LEU A 90 20.45 13.53 -21.40
CA LEU A 90 20.89 12.29 -22.05
C LEU A 90 20.32 11.07 -21.29
N ILE A 91 19.91 10.04 -22.04
CA ILE A 91 19.25 8.87 -21.44
C ILE A 91 20.28 7.94 -20.80
N ASP A 92 21.33 7.58 -21.54
CA ASP A 92 22.25 6.51 -21.12
C ASP A 92 23.65 6.99 -20.71
N GLU A 93 24.02 8.25 -21.00
CA GLU A 93 25.42 8.73 -20.93
C GLU A 93 25.56 10.17 -20.36
N GLY A 94 24.64 10.59 -19.48
CA GLY A 94 24.63 11.94 -18.91
C GLY A 94 24.92 11.96 -17.40
N PRO A 95 25.15 13.15 -16.81
CA PRO A 95 25.25 13.30 -15.36
C PRO A 95 23.89 13.00 -14.70
N ILE A 96 23.94 12.82 -13.39
CA ILE A 96 22.73 12.68 -12.57
C ILE A 96 22.18 14.08 -12.30
N ALA A 97 20.91 14.30 -12.64
CA ALA A 97 20.19 15.54 -12.33
C ALA A 97 19.09 15.26 -11.31
N ILE A 98 18.97 16.12 -10.30
CA ILE A 98 18.00 15.99 -9.20
C ILE A 98 17.29 17.32 -9.03
N ASP A 99 15.95 17.30 -9.02
CA ASP A 99 15.11 18.47 -8.76
C ASP A 99 14.22 18.19 -7.55
N LEU A 100 14.43 18.94 -6.47
CA LEU A 100 13.62 18.92 -5.27
C LEU A 100 12.76 20.20 -5.22
N ASP A 101 11.45 20.03 -5.32
CA ASP A 101 10.50 21.14 -5.48
C ASP A 101 9.55 21.24 -4.27
N PHE A 102 10.03 21.90 -3.21
CA PHE A 102 9.31 22.06 -1.94
C PHE A 102 8.08 22.98 -2.07
N ARG A 103 7.08 22.70 -1.23
CA ARG A 103 5.81 23.44 -1.17
C ARG A 103 5.47 23.79 0.26
N HIS A 104 5.42 25.10 0.55
CA HIS A 104 5.09 25.63 1.87
C HIS A 104 3.79 26.44 1.81
N ASP A 105 3.31 26.82 2.99
CA ASP A 105 2.19 27.74 3.13
C ASP A 105 2.48 29.07 2.41
N VAL A 106 1.43 29.73 1.91
CA VAL A 106 1.55 30.99 1.16
C VAL A 106 2.21 32.10 1.97
N ASN A 107 2.10 32.06 3.30
CA ASN A 107 2.68 33.06 4.19
C ASN A 107 4.19 32.86 4.41
N THR A 108 4.75 31.72 3.99
CA THR A 108 6.19 31.50 4.01
C THR A 108 6.86 32.41 2.99
N ASP A 109 7.69 33.35 3.44
CA ASP A 109 8.44 34.32 2.63
C ASP A 109 9.96 34.07 2.64
N GLU A 110 10.42 33.12 3.45
CA GLU A 110 11.82 32.71 3.58
C GLU A 110 12.02 31.22 3.29
N ARG A 111 13.23 30.85 2.89
CA ARG A 111 13.65 29.46 2.68
C ARG A 111 13.58 28.68 3.99
N GLN A 112 13.07 27.45 3.92
CA GLN A 112 12.86 26.62 5.11
C GLN A 112 13.99 25.60 5.34
N TYR A 113 14.66 25.12 4.28
CA TYR A 113 15.76 24.17 4.43
C TYR A 113 17.10 24.88 4.66
N THR A 114 18.02 24.21 5.33
CA THR A 114 19.35 24.73 5.67
C THR A 114 20.45 24.00 4.90
N ILE A 115 21.68 24.53 4.96
CA ILE A 115 22.86 23.84 4.43
C ILE A 115 23.06 22.45 5.04
N ASN A 116 22.66 22.23 6.30
CA ASN A 116 22.76 20.90 6.92
C ASN A 116 21.82 19.90 6.23
N HIS A 117 20.64 20.33 5.80
CA HIS A 117 19.74 19.45 5.02
C HIS A 117 20.35 19.09 3.67
N ILE A 118 21.00 20.04 3.00
CA ILE A 118 21.71 19.80 1.73
C ILE A 118 22.85 18.79 1.94
N ILE A 119 23.65 18.97 3.00
CA ILE A 119 24.77 18.08 3.33
C ILE A 119 24.25 16.68 3.67
N ASN A 120 23.24 16.56 4.52
CA ASN A 120 22.63 15.28 4.87
C ASN A 120 22.07 14.58 3.64
N PHE A 121 21.39 15.31 2.75
CA PHE A 121 20.91 14.76 1.49
C PHE A 121 22.05 14.20 0.64
N ILE A 122 23.13 14.96 0.48
CA ILE A 122 24.32 14.54 -0.29
C ILE A 122 24.95 13.28 0.33
N GLU A 123 25.15 13.25 1.65
CA GLU A 123 25.77 12.12 2.36
C GLU A 123 24.93 10.84 2.24
N VAL A 124 23.61 10.93 2.40
CA VAL A 124 22.72 9.79 2.20
C VAL A 124 22.73 9.36 0.73
N TYR A 125 22.71 10.30 -0.22
CA TYR A 125 22.76 9.99 -1.65
C TYR A 125 24.05 9.25 -2.03
N MET A 126 25.19 9.70 -1.51
CA MET A 126 26.49 9.05 -1.69
C MET A 126 26.49 7.63 -1.11
N SER A 127 25.93 7.44 0.08
CA SER A 127 25.76 6.11 0.68
C SER A 127 24.94 5.17 -0.21
N LYS A 128 23.87 5.66 -0.86
CA LYS A 128 23.10 4.84 -1.81
C LYS A 128 23.89 4.51 -3.09
N ILE A 129 24.82 5.37 -3.52
CA ILE A 129 25.75 5.06 -4.60
C ILE A 129 26.77 3.99 -4.16
N GLU A 130 27.34 4.11 -2.94
CA GLU A 130 28.25 3.12 -2.35
C GLU A 130 27.63 1.71 -2.33
N GLU A 131 26.32 1.61 -2.07
CA GLU A 131 25.61 0.34 -2.09
C GLU A 131 25.50 -0.33 -3.47
N LEU A 132 25.60 0.44 -4.57
CA LEU A 132 25.31 -0.03 -5.93
C LEU A 132 26.56 -0.18 -6.80
N PHE A 133 27.65 0.49 -6.46
CA PHE A 133 28.86 0.57 -7.27
C PHE A 133 30.09 0.03 -6.53
N GLU A 134 31.14 -0.30 -7.29
CA GLU A 134 32.46 -0.64 -6.78
C GLU A 134 33.30 0.64 -6.70
N LEU A 135 33.83 0.92 -5.50
CA LEU A 135 34.64 2.11 -5.23
C LEU A 135 36.11 1.69 -5.05
N VAL A 136 36.78 1.45 -6.18
CA VAL A 136 38.11 0.84 -6.24
C VAL A 136 39.19 1.72 -6.87
N ASP A 137 38.81 2.90 -7.35
CA ASP A 137 39.67 3.83 -8.09
C ASP A 137 39.66 5.20 -7.40
N ASP A 138 40.77 5.58 -6.77
CA ASP A 138 40.94 6.87 -6.08
C ASP A 138 41.31 8.02 -7.02
N ASP A 139 41.54 7.76 -8.31
CA ASP A 139 41.77 8.79 -9.33
C ASP A 139 40.44 9.41 -9.85
N ILE A 140 39.29 8.83 -9.50
CA ILE A 140 37.97 9.33 -9.90
C ILE A 140 37.53 10.50 -9.01
N GLU A 141 37.33 11.67 -9.62
CA GLU A 141 36.81 12.88 -8.98
C GLU A 141 35.40 13.21 -9.50
N ILE A 142 34.40 13.20 -8.63
CA ILE A 142 33.00 13.48 -9.01
C ILE A 142 32.60 14.87 -8.52
N PRO A 143 32.50 15.88 -9.41
CA PRO A 143 32.03 17.20 -9.01
C PRO A 143 30.51 17.20 -8.80
N LEU A 144 30.05 17.89 -7.77
CA LEU A 144 28.63 18.04 -7.42
C LEU A 144 28.27 19.51 -7.30
N TYR A 145 27.26 19.93 -8.04
CA TYR A 145 26.83 21.32 -8.14
C TYR A 145 25.43 21.48 -7.55
N VAL A 146 25.28 22.44 -6.63
CA VAL A 146 23.99 22.76 -6.00
C VAL A 146 23.50 24.10 -6.51
N PHE A 147 22.24 24.15 -6.96
CA PHE A 147 21.62 25.36 -7.45
C PHE A 147 20.34 25.70 -6.70
N GLU A 148 20.24 26.96 -6.31
CA GLU A 148 19.11 27.49 -5.56
C GLU A 148 18.65 28.81 -6.16
N LYS A 149 17.39 29.17 -5.94
CA LYS A 149 16.93 30.53 -6.23
C LYS A 149 17.37 31.50 -5.14
N PRO A 150 17.54 32.79 -5.45
CA PRO A 150 17.87 33.79 -4.43
C PRO A 150 16.72 34.02 -3.44
N LYS A 151 15.48 33.70 -3.81
CA LYS A 151 14.27 33.84 -2.99
C LYS A 151 13.26 32.75 -3.29
N VAL A 152 12.41 32.45 -2.31
CA VAL A 152 11.23 31.60 -2.49
C VAL A 152 10.22 32.30 -3.41
N ASN A 153 9.37 31.53 -4.07
CA ASN A 153 8.37 32.03 -5.00
C ASN A 153 6.97 31.90 -4.41
N GLN A 154 6.46 33.00 -3.84
CA GLN A 154 5.10 33.07 -3.29
C GLN A 154 4.07 33.19 -4.42
N LEU A 155 3.20 32.19 -4.55
CA LEU A 155 2.14 32.15 -5.55
C LEU A 155 0.79 32.43 -4.87
N VAL A 156 0.51 33.71 -4.62
CA VAL A 156 -0.69 34.18 -3.91
C VAL A 156 -1.99 33.61 -4.53
N GLU A 157 -2.09 33.58 -5.86
CA GLU A 157 -3.24 33.03 -6.58
C GLU A 157 -3.43 31.51 -6.35
N LYS A 158 -2.33 30.79 -6.07
CA LYS A 158 -2.33 29.34 -5.83
C LYS A 158 -2.26 28.98 -4.35
N LYS A 159 -2.29 29.98 -3.46
CA LYS A 159 -2.21 29.83 -2.00
C LYS A 159 -1.06 28.93 -1.54
N LEU A 160 0.12 29.07 -2.16
CA LEU A 160 1.31 28.30 -1.77
C LEU A 160 2.60 29.06 -2.08
N THR A 161 3.68 28.66 -1.41
CA THR A 161 5.05 29.11 -1.69
C THR A 161 5.86 27.95 -2.26
N LYS A 162 6.65 28.21 -3.32
CA LYS A 162 7.57 27.23 -3.90
C LYS A 162 9.02 27.56 -3.56
N ASP A 163 9.79 26.58 -3.13
CA ASP A 163 11.25 26.68 -3.03
C ASP A 163 11.87 25.47 -3.72
N GLY A 164 12.82 25.72 -4.61
CA GLY A 164 13.39 24.69 -5.48
C GLY A 164 14.88 24.54 -5.25
N LEU A 165 15.34 23.30 -5.16
CA LEU A 165 16.73 22.92 -4.91
C LEU A 165 17.16 21.90 -5.96
N HIS A 166 18.15 22.27 -6.78
CA HIS A 166 18.60 21.45 -7.90
C HIS A 166 20.02 20.94 -7.66
N PHE A 167 20.30 19.73 -8.12
CA PHE A 167 21.64 19.16 -8.13
C PHE A 167 22.03 18.67 -9.51
N ILE A 168 23.31 18.82 -9.84
CA ILE A 168 23.98 18.06 -10.90
C ILE A 168 25.16 17.33 -10.25
N ILE A 169 25.15 16.00 -10.32
CA ILE A 169 26.27 15.15 -9.89
C ILE A 169 26.98 14.68 -11.15
N GLY A 170 28.26 15.03 -11.26
CA GLY A 170 29.15 14.74 -12.38
C GLY A 170 29.60 13.29 -12.46
N LEU A 171 28.64 12.36 -12.37
CA LEU A 171 28.81 10.92 -12.50
C LEU A 171 27.95 10.44 -13.67
N ASN A 172 28.58 9.80 -14.66
CA ASN A 172 27.88 9.21 -15.77
C ASN A 172 27.14 7.95 -15.30
N CYS A 173 25.80 8.01 -15.30
CA CYS A 173 24.96 6.97 -14.71
C CYS A 173 23.73 6.70 -15.57
N ASN A 174 23.48 5.42 -15.88
CA ASN A 174 22.33 5.00 -16.68
C ASN A 174 21.00 5.33 -15.99
N ARG A 175 19.99 5.72 -16.78
CA ARG A 175 18.64 6.08 -16.34
C ARG A 175 17.98 5.08 -15.39
N CYS A 176 18.11 3.77 -15.65
CA CYS A 176 17.52 2.75 -14.80
C CYS A 176 18.11 2.80 -13.38
N ILE A 177 19.41 3.05 -13.25
CA ILE A 177 20.04 3.19 -11.94
C ILE A 177 19.63 4.49 -11.26
N GLN A 178 19.52 5.60 -11.99
CA GLN A 178 19.02 6.85 -11.41
C GLN A 178 17.61 6.67 -10.81
N GLN A 179 16.74 5.89 -11.47
CA GLN A 179 15.43 5.52 -10.96
C GLN A 179 15.50 4.66 -9.69
N ILE A 180 16.40 3.67 -9.65
CA ILE A 180 16.63 2.84 -8.45
C ILE A 180 17.15 3.69 -7.28
N ILE A 181 18.11 4.58 -7.52
CA ILE A 181 18.64 5.47 -6.47
C ILE A 181 17.52 6.39 -5.96
N ARG A 182 16.66 6.92 -6.83
CA ARG A 182 15.49 7.70 -6.40
C ARG A 182 14.55 6.87 -5.50
N GLU A 183 14.28 5.60 -5.83
CA GLU A 183 13.47 4.72 -4.97
C GLU A 183 14.10 4.59 -3.57
N PHE A 184 15.42 4.41 -3.48
CA PHE A 184 16.13 4.35 -2.19
C PHE A 184 16.12 5.69 -1.44
N MET A 185 16.27 6.80 -2.15
CA MET A 185 16.25 8.12 -1.54
C MET A 185 14.88 8.48 -0.97
N LEU A 186 13.79 8.06 -1.62
CA LEU A 186 12.43 8.32 -1.13
C LEU A 186 12.17 7.72 0.26
N GLU A 187 12.79 6.59 0.59
CA GLU A 187 12.72 5.97 1.92
C GLU A 187 13.38 6.83 3.01
N GLU A 188 14.33 7.70 2.63
CA GLU A 188 15.14 8.52 3.53
C GLU A 188 14.69 10.00 3.58
N MET A 189 13.81 10.44 2.65
CA MET A 189 13.42 11.84 2.54
C MET A 189 12.79 12.40 3.83
N GLU A 190 11.95 11.61 4.51
CA GLU A 190 11.35 11.98 5.80
C GLU A 190 12.42 12.16 6.89
N HIS A 191 13.48 11.34 6.87
CA HIS A 191 14.57 11.48 7.83
C HIS A 191 15.44 12.72 7.55
N ILE A 192 15.62 13.08 6.27
CA ILE A 192 16.47 14.21 5.86
C ILE A 192 15.75 15.56 6.02
N PHE A 193 14.46 15.62 5.69
CA PHE A 193 13.69 16.86 5.57
C PHE A 193 12.39 16.88 6.41
N GLY A 194 12.13 15.88 7.26
CA GLY A 194 10.87 15.73 7.99
C GLY A 194 10.52 16.85 8.97
N ASP A 195 11.49 17.70 9.31
CA ASP A 195 11.28 18.90 10.11
C ASP A 195 10.75 20.10 9.29
N LEU A 196 10.75 20.01 7.96
CA LEU A 196 10.29 21.09 7.09
C LEU A 196 8.76 21.16 7.03
N PRO A 197 8.16 22.35 7.16
CA PRO A 197 6.71 22.52 7.11
C PRO A 197 6.20 22.49 5.65
N ILE A 198 6.11 21.31 5.06
CA ILE A 198 5.48 21.11 3.74
C ILE A 198 3.96 21.09 3.88
N ILE A 199 3.23 21.49 2.83
CA ILE A 199 1.76 21.45 2.85
C ILE A 199 1.25 20.00 2.90
N ASP A 200 0.22 19.73 3.70
CA ASP A 200 -0.32 18.37 3.97
C ASP A 200 -0.72 17.57 2.72
N SER A 201 -1.03 18.25 1.61
CA SER A 201 -1.40 17.62 0.34
C SER A 201 -0.20 17.19 -0.53
N TRP A 202 1.04 17.38 -0.06
CA TRP A 202 2.27 17.15 -0.82
C TRP A 202 3.12 16.10 -0.12
N THR A 203 3.54 15.06 -0.83
CA THR A 203 4.39 14.00 -0.29
C THR A 203 5.85 14.17 -0.74
N TRP A 204 6.77 13.43 -0.13
CA TRP A 204 8.17 13.40 -0.57
C TRP A 204 8.36 12.89 -2.00
N GLU A 205 7.45 12.03 -2.47
CA GLU A 205 7.40 11.63 -3.89
C GLU A 205 7.09 12.80 -4.82
N ASN A 206 6.29 13.77 -4.35
CA ASN A 206 5.99 14.99 -5.09
C ASN A 206 7.11 16.03 -4.97
N VAL A 207 7.89 16.02 -3.89
CA VAL A 207 9.05 16.88 -3.72
C VAL A 207 10.18 16.45 -4.66
N TYR A 208 10.52 15.15 -4.70
CA TYR A 208 11.56 14.64 -5.60
C TYR A 208 10.97 14.35 -6.99
N ASP A 209 11.12 15.29 -7.93
CA ASP A 209 10.54 15.23 -9.28
C ASP A 209 10.96 13.97 -10.05
N ASP A 210 9.98 13.11 -10.35
CA ASP A 210 10.21 11.86 -11.08
C ASP A 210 10.45 12.11 -12.58
N GLY A 211 9.92 13.18 -13.15
CA GLY A 211 10.10 13.56 -14.54
C GLY A 211 11.56 13.86 -14.87
N VAL A 212 12.29 14.49 -13.94
CA VAL A 212 13.73 14.70 -14.07
C VAL A 212 14.47 13.37 -14.07
N THR A 213 14.20 12.52 -13.08
CA THR A 213 14.82 11.18 -12.99
C THR A 213 14.45 10.29 -14.17
N ASN A 214 13.25 10.41 -14.73
CA ASN A 214 12.78 9.67 -15.91
C ASN A 214 13.31 10.26 -17.23
N GLY A 215 13.90 11.45 -17.22
CA GLY A 215 14.39 12.14 -18.42
C GLY A 215 13.27 12.64 -19.34
N THR A 216 12.03 12.74 -18.84
CA THR A 216 10.87 13.18 -19.62
C THR A 216 10.71 14.69 -19.64
N VAL A 217 11.35 15.39 -18.70
CA VAL A 217 11.37 16.86 -18.62
C VAL A 217 12.74 17.42 -19.01
N ASN A 218 12.72 18.57 -19.68
CA ASN A 218 13.93 19.30 -20.01
C ASN A 218 14.49 20.02 -18.78
N TRP A 219 15.81 20.01 -18.65
CA TRP A 219 16.53 20.70 -17.59
C TRP A 219 16.71 22.19 -17.90
N GLN A 220 16.69 23.04 -16.87
CA GLN A 220 16.94 24.47 -17.06
C GLN A 220 18.43 24.72 -17.29
N LEU A 221 18.81 25.20 -18.48
CA LEU A 221 20.22 25.47 -18.81
C LEU A 221 20.81 26.48 -17.82
N TYR A 222 22.07 26.31 -17.42
CA TYR A 222 22.72 27.18 -16.44
C TYR A 222 22.56 28.69 -16.75
N GLY A 223 22.22 29.48 -15.73
CA GLY A 223 21.97 30.92 -15.83
C GLY A 223 20.67 31.34 -16.53
N SER A 224 19.90 30.36 -17.02
CA SER A 224 18.58 30.56 -17.60
C SER A 224 17.47 30.59 -16.55
N ARG A 225 16.27 31.01 -16.95
CA ARG A 225 15.09 31.12 -16.08
C ARG A 225 13.80 30.80 -16.81
N LYS A 226 12.74 30.51 -16.07
CA LYS A 226 11.38 30.56 -16.62
C LYS A 226 10.95 32.02 -16.80
N PRO A 227 10.20 32.38 -17.86
CA PRO A 227 9.63 33.71 -17.99
C PRO A 227 8.92 34.17 -16.71
N GLY A 228 9.19 35.41 -16.28
CA GLY A 228 8.62 35.97 -15.05
C GLY A 228 9.16 35.41 -13.72
N ASN A 229 10.14 34.51 -13.74
CA ASN A 229 10.74 33.92 -12.55
C ASN A 229 12.23 34.25 -12.44
N ASP A 230 12.81 34.09 -11.24
CA ASP A 230 14.25 34.17 -11.06
C ASP A 230 14.98 32.92 -11.57
N LYS A 231 16.27 33.08 -11.88
CA LYS A 231 17.17 31.99 -12.29
C LYS A 231 17.63 31.23 -11.05
N TYR A 232 18.00 29.97 -11.24
CA TYR A 232 18.80 29.25 -10.26
C TYR A 232 20.25 29.74 -10.35
N GLU A 233 20.87 29.95 -9.20
CA GLU A 233 22.27 30.34 -9.04
C GLU A 233 23.05 29.19 -8.42
N LEU A 234 24.31 29.03 -8.82
CA LEU A 234 25.21 28.06 -8.22
C LEU A 234 25.58 28.55 -6.81
N THR A 235 25.17 27.81 -5.78
CA THR A 235 25.36 28.20 -4.38
C THR A 235 26.41 27.38 -3.67
N HIS A 236 26.58 26.12 -4.05
CA HIS A 236 27.64 25.25 -3.52
C HIS A 236 28.25 24.38 -4.62
N VAL A 237 29.55 24.16 -4.51
CA VAL A 237 30.31 23.22 -5.34
C VAL A 237 31.02 22.27 -4.40
N PHE A 238 30.75 20.98 -4.54
CA PHE A 238 31.43 19.93 -3.79
C PHE A 238 32.25 19.06 -4.73
N MET A 239 33.35 18.51 -4.24
CA MET A 239 34.12 17.47 -4.90
C MET A 239 34.04 16.19 -4.07
N LEU A 240 33.62 15.10 -4.69
CA LEU A 240 33.53 13.78 -4.08
C LEU A 240 34.70 12.94 -4.58
N ASN A 241 35.59 12.57 -3.66
CA ASN A 241 36.74 11.70 -3.91
C ASN A 241 36.50 10.32 -3.29
N ILE A 242 37.11 9.28 -3.83
CA ILE A 242 36.94 7.91 -3.32
C ILE A 242 38.04 7.56 -2.33
N ASP A 243 37.66 7.10 -1.12
CA ASP A 243 38.57 6.41 -0.21
C ASP A 243 38.45 4.90 -0.43
N VAL A 244 39.38 4.36 -1.21
CA VAL A 244 39.42 2.94 -1.59
C VAL A 244 39.57 2.02 -0.37
N ASN A 245 40.20 2.48 0.72
CA ASN A 245 40.40 1.63 1.91
C ASN A 245 39.09 1.40 2.66
N ASN A 246 38.25 2.43 2.72
CA ASN A 246 36.97 2.38 3.43
C ASN A 246 35.78 2.13 2.50
N GLN A 247 36.00 2.12 1.17
CA GLN A 247 34.96 2.04 0.13
C GLN A 247 33.86 3.06 0.33
N GLN A 248 34.25 4.31 0.57
CA GLN A 248 33.35 5.42 0.86
C GLN A 248 33.79 6.65 0.10
N PHE A 249 32.86 7.57 -0.11
CA PHE A 249 33.21 8.87 -0.65
C PHE A 249 33.59 9.87 0.44
N ILE A 250 34.61 10.69 0.15
CA ILE A 250 35.00 11.84 0.94
C ILE A 250 34.53 13.10 0.20
N ARG A 251 33.67 13.90 0.85
CA ARG A 251 33.20 15.18 0.34
C ARG A 251 34.13 16.31 0.78
N SER A 252 34.51 17.17 -0.15
CA SER A 252 35.13 18.47 0.11
C SER A 252 34.35 19.60 -0.58
N GLU A 253 34.36 20.82 -0.02
CA GLU A 253 33.69 21.97 -0.62
C GLU A 253 34.70 22.87 -1.34
N ILE A 254 34.39 23.26 -2.57
CA ILE A 254 35.17 24.21 -3.36
C ILE A 254 34.55 25.60 -3.15
N PRO A 255 35.28 26.57 -2.60
CA PRO A 255 34.78 27.94 -2.47
C PRO A 255 34.34 28.53 -3.82
N LEU A 256 33.15 29.13 -3.88
CA LEU A 256 32.58 29.65 -5.13
C LEU A 256 33.46 30.70 -5.83
N ASN A 257 34.27 31.45 -5.08
CA ASN A 257 35.22 32.43 -5.63
C ASN A 257 36.41 31.78 -6.34
N GLU A 258 36.66 30.49 -6.11
CA GLU A 258 37.70 29.69 -6.75
C GLU A 258 37.16 28.90 -7.96
N PHE A 259 35.84 28.83 -8.13
CA PHE A 259 35.20 28.11 -9.23
C PHE A 259 34.97 29.01 -10.47
N ASP A 260 35.76 28.80 -11.54
CA ASP A 260 35.55 29.49 -12.81
C ASP A 260 34.42 28.84 -13.63
N VAL A 261 33.27 29.49 -13.63
CA VAL A 261 32.07 29.08 -14.39
C VAL A 261 32.33 29.05 -15.90
N LYS A 262 33.19 29.92 -16.44
CA LYS A 262 33.50 29.94 -17.88
C LYS A 262 34.25 28.69 -18.28
N GLU A 263 35.24 28.30 -17.49
CA GLU A 263 36.05 27.10 -17.75
C GLU A 263 35.27 25.80 -17.53
N ASN A 264 34.26 25.83 -16.65
CA ASN A 264 33.47 24.65 -16.30
C ASN A 264 32.03 24.66 -16.86
N ILE A 265 31.71 25.56 -17.79
CA ILE A 265 30.32 25.70 -18.31
C ILE A 265 29.78 24.40 -18.90
N ASP A 266 30.66 23.60 -19.49
CA ASP A 266 30.33 22.30 -20.06
C ASP A 266 29.92 21.30 -18.97
N LYS A 267 30.60 21.31 -17.81
CA LYS A 267 30.29 20.42 -16.68
C LYS A 267 28.98 20.77 -15.95
N LEU A 268 28.45 21.97 -16.17
CA LEU A 268 27.15 22.40 -15.62
C LEU A 268 25.96 22.01 -16.51
N SER A 269 26.21 21.33 -17.63
CA SER A 269 25.21 20.87 -18.58
C SER A 269 24.81 19.42 -18.30
N VAL A 270 23.50 19.13 -18.33
CA VAL A 270 23.00 17.74 -18.24
C VAL A 270 23.25 16.91 -19.50
N ARG A 271 23.98 17.47 -20.46
CA ARG A 271 24.41 16.82 -21.70
C ARG A 271 25.92 16.60 -21.77
N TYR A 272 26.66 16.85 -20.69
CA TYR A 272 28.08 16.54 -20.62
C TYR A 272 28.30 15.03 -20.52
N THR A 273 29.09 14.47 -21.43
CA THR A 273 29.31 13.01 -21.54
C THR A 273 30.65 12.55 -21.00
N GLU A 274 31.57 13.47 -20.69
CA GLU A 274 32.95 13.16 -20.27
C GLU A 274 33.11 13.10 -18.75
N HIS A 275 32.00 12.89 -18.01
CA HIS A 275 32.07 12.53 -16.60
C HIS A 275 32.49 11.07 -16.45
N ASP A 276 33.23 10.77 -15.39
CA ASP A 276 33.60 9.39 -15.06
C ASP A 276 32.37 8.52 -14.77
N SER A 277 32.53 7.22 -14.94
CA SER A 277 31.50 6.21 -14.66
C SER A 277 32.03 5.19 -13.68
N LEU A 278 31.17 4.72 -12.77
CA LEU A 278 31.53 3.68 -11.82
C LEU A 278 31.05 2.30 -12.28
N MET A 279 31.82 1.27 -11.96
CA MET A 279 31.44 -0.12 -12.22
C MET A 279 30.40 -0.58 -11.21
N MET A 280 29.29 -1.16 -11.67
CA MET A 280 28.26 -1.67 -10.77
C MET A 280 28.76 -2.91 -10.02
N ASN A 281 28.50 -2.97 -8.72
CA ASN A 281 28.76 -4.17 -7.93
C ASN A 281 27.68 -5.25 -8.19
N THR A 282 27.79 -6.41 -7.52
CA THR A 282 26.85 -7.53 -7.73
C THR A 282 25.39 -7.16 -7.40
N LYS A 283 25.16 -6.34 -6.36
CA LYS A 283 23.82 -5.86 -5.97
C LYS A 283 23.27 -4.92 -7.05
N GLY A 284 24.04 -3.92 -7.47
CA GLY A 284 23.67 -2.98 -8.53
C GLY A 284 23.36 -3.68 -9.86
N ALA A 285 24.20 -4.63 -10.28
CA ALA A 285 24.00 -5.38 -11.52
C ALA A 285 22.73 -6.25 -11.49
N THR A 286 22.38 -6.80 -10.33
CA THR A 286 21.15 -7.61 -10.15
C THR A 286 19.92 -6.73 -10.24
N LEU A 287 19.88 -5.64 -9.46
CA LEU A 287 18.76 -4.68 -9.46
C LEU A 287 18.55 -4.06 -10.85
N TYR A 288 19.62 -3.69 -11.54
CA TYR A 288 19.56 -3.18 -12.91
C TYR A 288 18.89 -4.18 -13.87
N LYS A 289 19.28 -5.46 -13.83
CA LYS A 289 18.70 -6.50 -14.70
C LYS A 289 17.22 -6.71 -14.41
N ASP A 290 16.85 -6.83 -13.14
CA ASP A 290 15.46 -7.06 -12.74
C ASP A 290 14.57 -5.88 -13.15
N PHE A 291 15.04 -4.66 -12.91
CA PHE A 291 14.34 -3.44 -13.28
C PHE A 291 14.20 -3.29 -14.81
N LYS A 292 15.25 -3.62 -15.58
CA LYS A 292 15.22 -3.59 -17.05
C LYS A 292 14.25 -4.63 -17.63
N ILE A 293 14.26 -5.86 -17.13
CA ILE A 293 13.33 -6.94 -17.56
C ILE A 293 11.88 -6.52 -17.29
N LYS A 294 11.62 -5.90 -16.14
CA LYS A 294 10.30 -5.41 -15.74
C LYS A 294 9.79 -4.31 -16.68
N ASN A 295 10.65 -3.39 -17.10
CA ASN A 295 10.29 -2.32 -18.05
C ASN A 295 10.16 -2.83 -19.49
N GLU A 296 10.98 -3.78 -19.93
CA GLU A 296 10.89 -4.39 -21.26
C GLU A 296 9.61 -5.24 -21.42
N ARG A 297 9.21 -5.98 -20.38
CA ARG A 297 7.92 -6.69 -20.35
C ARG A 297 6.73 -5.73 -20.49
N LYS A 298 6.72 -4.61 -19.74
CA LYS A 298 5.70 -3.56 -19.89
C LYS A 298 5.64 -3.01 -21.32
N LYS A 299 6.80 -2.76 -21.95
CA LYS A 299 6.88 -2.21 -23.32
C LYS A 299 6.40 -3.20 -24.40
N ASN A 300 6.72 -4.49 -24.24
CA ASN A 300 6.29 -5.55 -25.16
C ASN A 300 4.79 -5.87 -25.02
N GLU A 301 4.23 -5.85 -23.81
CA GLU A 301 2.78 -5.95 -23.59
C GLU A 301 2.02 -4.76 -24.22
N LEU A 302 2.58 -3.55 -24.14
CA LEU A 302 2.03 -2.34 -24.78
C LEU A 302 2.04 -2.41 -26.33
N GLN A 303 3.08 -2.96 -26.96
CA GLN A 303 3.16 -3.12 -28.42
C GLN A 303 2.19 -4.21 -28.95
N ILE A 304 1.99 -5.29 -28.19
CA ILE A 304 1.04 -6.35 -28.54
C ILE A 304 -0.42 -5.83 -28.45
N ILE A 305 -0.70 -4.92 -27.51
CA ILE A 305 -2.01 -4.24 -27.38
C ILE A 305 -2.25 -3.21 -28.48
N GLN A 306 -1.24 -2.55 -29.04
CA GLN A 306 -1.45 -1.61 -30.17
C GLN A 306 -1.71 -2.33 -31.50
N THR A 307 -1.10 -3.50 -31.72
CA THR A 307 -1.12 -4.17 -33.03
C THR A 307 -2.37 -5.03 -33.24
N ASN A 308 -2.98 -5.55 -32.17
CA ASN A 308 -4.12 -6.48 -32.27
C ASN A 308 -5.52 -5.84 -32.32
N TYR A 309 -5.65 -4.52 -32.08
CA TYR A 309 -6.97 -3.85 -32.02
C TYR A 309 -7.23 -2.88 -33.18
N ALA A 310 -6.33 -2.80 -34.16
CA ALA A 310 -6.52 -2.04 -35.41
C ALA A 310 -7.54 -2.71 -36.38
N SER A 311 -8.09 -3.88 -36.03
CA SER A 311 -8.89 -4.72 -36.92
C SER A 311 -10.33 -5.00 -36.45
N LEU A 312 -10.85 -4.28 -35.46
CA LEU A 312 -12.26 -4.41 -35.07
C LEU A 312 -13.13 -3.41 -35.85
N PRO A 313 -14.11 -3.87 -36.64
CA PRO A 313 -15.03 -2.99 -37.37
C PRO A 313 -16.17 -2.55 -36.44
N THR A 314 -16.32 -1.24 -36.22
CA THR A 314 -17.58 -0.54 -35.87
C THR A 314 -17.35 0.98 -35.89
N ASP A 315 -18.37 1.74 -36.29
CA ASP A 315 -18.34 3.09 -36.88
C ASP A 315 -17.88 4.29 -36.01
N PHE A 316 -17.07 4.09 -34.97
CA PHE A 316 -16.43 5.17 -34.21
C PHE A 316 -14.98 4.77 -33.91
N SER A 317 -14.10 4.94 -34.90
CA SER A 317 -12.71 4.51 -34.77
C SER A 317 -11.96 5.42 -33.80
N PHE A 318 -11.11 4.83 -32.96
CA PHE A 318 -10.18 5.56 -32.09
C PHE A 318 -9.34 6.59 -32.88
N GLU A 319 -9.02 6.26 -34.13
CA GLU A 319 -8.33 7.13 -35.07
C GLU A 319 -9.15 8.39 -35.44
N SER A 320 -10.47 8.28 -35.52
CA SER A 320 -11.37 9.45 -35.70
C SER A 320 -11.31 10.41 -34.51
N ILE A 321 -11.26 9.88 -33.29
CA ILE A 321 -11.13 10.70 -32.07
C ILE A 321 -9.82 11.50 -32.12
N LEU A 322 -8.70 10.83 -32.41
CA LEU A 322 -7.39 11.48 -32.46
C LEU A 322 -7.27 12.53 -33.56
N ASN A 323 -7.87 12.29 -34.73
CA ASN A 323 -7.77 13.20 -35.87
C ASN A 323 -8.67 14.44 -35.73
N ASN A 324 -9.76 14.35 -34.95
CA ASN A 324 -10.80 15.38 -34.93
C ASN A 324 -10.88 16.18 -33.61
N CYS A 325 -10.22 15.76 -32.53
CA CYS A 325 -10.20 16.48 -31.24
C CYS A 325 -9.21 17.66 -31.21
N ASN A 326 -9.43 18.71 -32.02
CA ASN A 326 -8.55 19.89 -32.07
C ASN A 326 -9.11 21.14 -31.34
N SER A 327 -10.33 21.05 -30.80
CA SER A 327 -11.01 22.11 -30.04
C SER A 327 -11.92 21.49 -28.96
N LYS A 328 -12.35 22.27 -27.96
CA LYS A 328 -13.33 21.80 -26.96
C LYS A 328 -14.69 21.48 -27.61
N GLU A 329 -15.14 22.30 -28.56
CA GLU A 329 -16.39 22.09 -29.32
C GLU A 329 -16.35 20.77 -30.12
N ASN A 330 -15.21 20.40 -30.69
CA ASN A 330 -15.07 19.14 -31.41
C ASN A 330 -15.11 17.94 -30.46
N ILE A 331 -14.50 18.05 -29.27
CA ILE A 331 -14.56 17.01 -28.23
C ILE A 331 -16.01 16.82 -27.77
N GLU A 332 -16.74 17.91 -27.55
CA GLU A 332 -18.17 17.91 -27.22
C GLU A 332 -19.02 17.25 -28.30
N THR A 333 -18.78 17.58 -29.57
CA THR A 333 -19.50 17.01 -30.71
C THR A 333 -19.27 15.50 -30.81
N LEU A 334 -18.01 15.06 -30.74
CA LEU A 334 -17.64 13.64 -30.78
C LEU A 334 -18.19 12.86 -29.57
N TYR A 335 -18.24 13.50 -28.40
CA TYR A 335 -18.86 12.92 -27.22
C TYR A 335 -20.38 12.74 -27.40
N ALA A 336 -21.07 13.72 -27.99
CA ALA A 336 -22.50 13.63 -28.27
C ALA A 336 -22.81 12.53 -29.31
N GLU A 337 -22.00 12.42 -30.37
CA GLU A 337 -22.10 11.33 -31.36
C GLU A 337 -21.89 9.96 -30.71
N PHE A 338 -20.89 9.84 -29.83
CA PHE A 338 -20.64 8.64 -29.04
C PHE A 338 -21.85 8.22 -28.21
N LEU A 339 -22.48 9.15 -27.49
CA LEU A 339 -23.69 8.86 -26.69
C LEU A 339 -24.86 8.42 -27.57
N GLN A 340 -25.09 9.10 -28.70
CA GLN A 340 -26.16 8.75 -29.63
C GLN A 340 -25.95 7.34 -30.21
N ASN A 341 -24.71 6.97 -30.51
CA ASN A 341 -24.38 5.62 -30.98
C ASN A 341 -24.56 4.57 -29.89
N ALA A 342 -24.13 4.84 -28.66
CA ALA A 342 -24.36 3.96 -27.51
C ALA A 342 -25.87 3.73 -27.27
N GLU A 343 -26.69 4.78 -27.41
CA GLU A 343 -28.15 4.67 -27.30
C GLU A 343 -28.76 3.80 -28.42
N LYS A 344 -28.36 4.03 -29.68
CA LYS A 344 -28.80 3.22 -30.84
C LYS A 344 -28.42 1.74 -30.70
N GLN A 345 -27.24 1.46 -30.15
CA GLN A 345 -26.74 0.11 -29.90
C GLN A 345 -27.29 -0.52 -28.61
N ARG A 346 -28.11 0.21 -27.84
CA ARG A 346 -28.67 -0.21 -26.54
C ARG A 346 -27.60 -0.55 -25.50
N GLU A 347 -26.53 0.24 -25.46
CA GLU A 347 -25.42 0.08 -24.50
C GLU A 347 -25.71 0.86 -23.20
N ASP A 348 -26.79 0.49 -22.50
CA ASP A 348 -27.32 1.26 -21.37
C ASP A 348 -26.30 1.49 -20.23
N GLU A 349 -25.43 0.51 -19.94
CA GLU A 349 -24.40 0.67 -18.89
C GLU A 349 -23.29 1.66 -19.31
N ILE A 350 -22.95 1.75 -20.60
CA ILE A 350 -21.99 2.76 -21.09
C ILE A 350 -22.61 4.15 -20.99
N HIS A 351 -23.87 4.28 -21.39
CA HIS A 351 -24.61 5.53 -21.28
C HIS A 351 -24.75 5.98 -19.81
N LYS A 352 -25.08 5.05 -18.91
CA LYS A 352 -25.18 5.30 -17.46
C LYS A 352 -23.84 5.72 -16.85
N LEU A 353 -22.76 4.98 -17.12
CA LEU A 353 -21.41 5.31 -16.64
C LEU A 353 -20.96 6.70 -17.11
N SER A 354 -21.25 7.04 -18.37
CA SER A 354 -20.92 8.34 -18.95
C SER A 354 -21.65 9.49 -18.24
N ARG A 355 -22.94 9.33 -17.92
CA ARG A 355 -23.71 10.31 -17.15
C ARG A 355 -23.14 10.51 -15.74
N PHE A 356 -22.72 9.44 -15.06
CA PHE A 356 -22.14 9.56 -13.71
C PHE A 356 -20.80 10.28 -13.69
N VAL A 357 -19.90 9.98 -14.64
CA VAL A 357 -18.64 10.72 -14.77
C VAL A 357 -18.90 12.22 -14.95
N ASN A 358 -19.95 12.57 -15.68
CA ASN A 358 -20.24 13.95 -16.00
C ASN A 358 -20.80 14.80 -14.86
N ILE A 359 -21.36 14.18 -13.82
CA ILE A 359 -21.85 14.89 -12.63
C ILE A 359 -20.79 14.98 -11.53
N LEU A 360 -19.64 14.33 -11.68
CA LEU A 360 -18.55 14.47 -10.72
C LEU A 360 -18.13 15.94 -10.63
N PRO A 361 -17.94 16.49 -9.41
CA PRO A 361 -17.64 17.91 -9.24
C PRO A 361 -16.20 18.27 -9.64
N SER A 362 -15.90 19.57 -9.73
CA SER A 362 -14.59 20.10 -10.15
C SER A 362 -13.40 19.59 -9.35
N LYS A 363 -13.59 19.05 -8.13
CA LYS A 363 -12.50 18.37 -7.40
C LYS A 363 -12.00 17.07 -8.05
N PHE A 364 -12.63 16.61 -9.14
CA PHE A 364 -12.19 15.47 -9.95
C PHE A 364 -11.56 15.86 -11.30
N TYR A 365 -11.67 17.11 -11.75
CA TYR A 365 -11.09 17.55 -13.04
C TYR A 365 -10.46 18.96 -13.01
N GLY A 366 -10.69 19.75 -11.98
CA GLY A 366 -10.22 21.12 -11.82
C GLY A 366 -8.83 21.24 -11.19
N ASN A 367 -8.42 22.46 -10.86
CA ASN A 367 -7.09 22.71 -10.31
C ASN A 367 -6.87 21.96 -8.99
N GLY A 368 -5.78 21.18 -8.91
CA GLY A 368 -5.44 20.38 -7.73
C GLY A 368 -6.14 19.01 -7.65
N SER A 369 -6.90 18.60 -8.67
CA SER A 369 -7.66 17.34 -8.65
C SER A 369 -6.90 16.11 -9.17
N TYR A 370 -5.57 16.17 -9.32
CA TYR A 370 -4.82 15.17 -10.11
C TYR A 370 -5.08 13.72 -9.66
N ASP A 371 -5.10 13.44 -8.36
CA ASP A 371 -5.37 12.09 -7.83
C ASP A 371 -6.77 11.59 -8.24
N ASN A 372 -7.81 12.38 -7.99
CA ASN A 372 -9.18 12.03 -8.36
C ASN A 372 -9.38 11.93 -9.88
N TRP A 373 -8.69 12.78 -10.64
CA TRP A 373 -8.72 12.79 -12.10
C TRP A 373 -8.11 11.52 -12.68
N ILE A 374 -6.92 11.11 -12.20
CA ILE A 374 -6.25 9.91 -12.68
C ILE A 374 -6.97 8.63 -12.22
N ARG A 375 -7.57 8.63 -11.02
CA ARG A 375 -8.39 7.51 -10.55
C ARG A 375 -9.66 7.33 -11.38
N THR A 376 -10.25 8.42 -11.86
CA THR A 376 -11.37 8.37 -12.82
C THR A 376 -10.93 7.80 -14.17
N CYS A 377 -9.72 8.16 -14.65
CA CYS A 377 -9.10 7.53 -15.82
C CYS A 377 -8.96 6.01 -15.64
N TRP A 378 -8.43 5.54 -14.51
CA TRP A 378 -8.23 4.11 -14.23
C TRP A 378 -9.57 3.36 -14.21
N ALA A 379 -10.58 3.89 -13.53
CA ALA A 379 -11.92 3.28 -13.47
C ALA A 379 -12.58 3.16 -14.86
N LEU A 380 -12.43 4.19 -15.70
CA LEU A 380 -12.93 4.18 -17.08
C LEU A 380 -12.14 3.23 -17.97
N LYS A 381 -10.81 3.18 -17.86
CA LYS A 381 -9.97 2.26 -18.63
C LYS A 381 -10.33 0.80 -18.33
N HIS A 382 -10.46 0.46 -17.04
CA HIS A 382 -10.89 -0.87 -16.60
C HIS A 382 -12.24 -1.23 -17.23
N SER A 383 -13.23 -0.35 -17.09
CA SER A 383 -14.57 -0.58 -17.66
C SER A 383 -14.55 -0.70 -19.18
N SER A 384 -13.69 0.06 -19.86
CA SER A 384 -13.53 0.01 -21.32
C SER A 384 -13.05 -1.38 -21.77
N ILE A 385 -12.08 -1.96 -21.04
CA ILE A 385 -11.57 -3.30 -21.29
C ILE A 385 -12.68 -4.35 -21.07
N GLU A 386 -13.45 -4.24 -19.98
CA GLU A 386 -14.60 -5.13 -19.73
C GLU A 386 -15.64 -5.08 -20.84
N PHE A 387 -15.89 -3.90 -21.43
CA PHE A 387 -16.79 -3.74 -22.57
C PHE A 387 -16.20 -4.23 -23.91
N GLY A 388 -15.03 -4.88 -23.89
CA GLY A 388 -14.42 -5.53 -25.05
C GLY A 388 -13.61 -4.61 -25.95
N ASN A 389 -13.44 -3.33 -25.61
CA ASN A 389 -12.60 -2.40 -26.37
C ASN A 389 -11.85 -1.42 -25.45
N PRO A 390 -10.51 -1.47 -25.39
CA PRO A 390 -9.68 -0.72 -24.44
C PRO A 390 -9.67 0.81 -24.63
N TYR A 391 -10.29 1.32 -25.70
CA TYR A 391 -10.40 2.77 -25.99
C TYR A 391 -11.85 3.25 -26.10
N LYS A 392 -12.84 2.37 -25.94
CA LYS A 392 -14.27 2.69 -26.05
C LYS A 392 -14.71 3.88 -25.19
N LEU A 393 -14.19 3.97 -23.96
CA LEU A 393 -14.52 5.04 -23.02
C LEU A 393 -13.50 6.19 -23.00
N PHE A 394 -12.51 6.19 -23.89
CA PHE A 394 -11.50 7.26 -23.93
C PHE A 394 -12.15 8.62 -24.20
N ILE A 395 -13.13 8.69 -25.10
CA ILE A 395 -13.86 9.94 -25.38
C ILE A 395 -14.62 10.48 -24.16
N VAL A 396 -15.15 9.59 -23.31
CA VAL A 396 -15.84 9.99 -22.07
C VAL A 396 -14.86 10.67 -21.12
N TRP A 397 -13.67 10.10 -20.95
CA TRP A 397 -12.65 10.69 -20.10
C TRP A 397 -12.03 11.95 -20.70
N LEU A 398 -11.86 12.02 -22.02
CA LEU A 398 -11.36 13.20 -22.71
C LEU A 398 -12.34 14.37 -22.57
N TYR A 399 -13.64 14.13 -22.79
CA TYR A 399 -14.67 15.13 -22.56
C TYR A 399 -14.70 15.59 -21.10
N PHE A 400 -14.66 14.64 -20.16
CA PHE A 400 -14.57 14.93 -18.74
C PHE A 400 -13.36 15.82 -18.38
N SER A 401 -12.20 15.51 -18.92
CA SER A 401 -10.96 16.29 -18.72
C SER A 401 -11.06 17.69 -19.35
N SER A 402 -11.78 17.82 -20.47
CA SER A 402 -11.97 19.09 -21.18
C SER A 402 -12.79 20.13 -20.40
N LYS A 403 -13.54 19.70 -19.37
CA LYS A 403 -14.28 20.57 -18.44
C LYS A 403 -13.37 21.42 -17.56
N ALA A 404 -12.10 21.06 -17.42
CA ALA A 404 -11.15 21.88 -16.69
C ALA A 404 -10.89 23.20 -17.44
N ASP A 405 -10.90 24.32 -16.71
CA ASP A 405 -10.54 25.63 -17.28
C ASP A 405 -9.10 25.64 -17.84
N SER A 406 -8.22 24.83 -17.24
CA SER A 406 -6.82 24.67 -17.63
C SER A 406 -6.60 23.75 -18.83
N PHE A 407 -7.63 23.06 -19.34
CA PHE A 407 -7.48 22.10 -20.42
C PHE A 407 -7.23 22.78 -21.78
N ASP A 408 -6.07 22.53 -22.38
CA ASP A 408 -5.72 22.94 -23.74
C ASP A 408 -5.95 21.77 -24.71
N PRO A 409 -6.92 21.85 -25.64
CA PRO A 409 -7.21 20.77 -26.60
C PRO A 409 -6.01 20.36 -27.47
N THR A 410 -5.03 21.25 -27.70
CA THR A 410 -3.89 20.96 -28.58
C THR A 410 -2.83 20.07 -27.93
N THR A 411 -2.70 20.11 -26.61
CA THR A 411 -1.74 19.29 -25.84
C THR A 411 -2.43 18.27 -24.93
N GLY A 412 -3.60 18.63 -24.40
CA GLY A 412 -4.37 17.85 -23.43
C GLY A 412 -4.94 16.55 -24.00
N VAL A 413 -5.19 16.46 -25.30
CA VAL A 413 -5.60 15.21 -25.96
C VAL A 413 -4.48 14.18 -25.91
N GLN A 414 -3.24 14.60 -26.22
CA GLN A 414 -2.07 13.72 -26.16
C GLN A 414 -1.72 13.37 -24.71
N GLU A 415 -1.79 14.33 -23.79
CA GLU A 415 -1.59 14.10 -22.35
C GLU A 415 -2.59 13.07 -21.81
N CYS A 416 -3.87 13.22 -22.16
CA CYS A 416 -4.88 12.23 -21.84
C CYS A 416 -4.46 10.88 -22.44
N LEU A 417 -4.19 10.80 -23.74
CA LEU A 417 -3.82 9.54 -24.37
C LEU A 417 -2.64 8.83 -23.68
N ASP A 418 -1.59 9.56 -23.35
CA ASP A 418 -0.41 9.02 -22.66
C ASP A 418 -0.81 8.43 -21.30
N LYS A 419 -1.58 9.18 -20.53
CA LYS A 419 -2.10 8.74 -19.23
C LYS A 419 -3.05 7.54 -19.36
N TRP A 420 -3.94 7.50 -20.36
CA TRP A 420 -4.82 6.36 -20.67
C TRP A 420 -4.07 5.08 -21.05
N ASN A 421 -2.93 5.23 -21.72
CA ASN A 421 -2.08 4.12 -22.11
C ASN A 421 -1.26 3.57 -20.93
N THR A 422 -0.96 4.41 -19.95
CA THR A 422 -0.28 4.02 -18.70
C THR A 422 -1.25 3.60 -17.59
N ALA A 423 -2.54 3.88 -17.73
CA ALA A 423 -3.58 3.45 -16.81
C ALA A 423 -3.61 1.91 -16.70
N ASN A 424 -3.62 1.40 -15.46
CA ASN A 424 -3.56 -0.02 -15.04
C ASN A 424 -2.17 -0.62 -14.76
N VAL A 425 -1.09 0.17 -14.79
CA VAL A 425 0.26 -0.33 -14.51
C VAL A 425 0.76 0.20 -13.17
N LEU A 426 0.73 -0.64 -12.12
CA LEU A 426 1.48 -0.36 -10.88
C LEU A 426 2.98 -0.40 -11.15
N SER A 427 3.77 0.25 -10.29
CA SER A 427 5.24 0.13 -10.27
C SER A 427 5.67 -1.34 -10.26
N THR A 428 4.86 -2.25 -9.72
CA THR A 428 5.07 -3.71 -9.60
C THR A 428 4.70 -4.56 -10.82
N GLY A 429 4.03 -4.01 -11.85
CA GLY A 429 3.61 -4.78 -13.03
C GLY A 429 2.37 -5.66 -12.83
N GLN A 430 1.65 -5.52 -11.71
CA GLN A 430 0.30 -6.07 -11.54
C GLN A 430 -0.76 -5.05 -11.99
N MET A 431 -1.90 -5.54 -12.51
CA MET A 431 -3.08 -4.71 -12.76
C MET A 431 -3.51 -4.06 -11.44
N TYR A 432 -3.65 -2.74 -11.43
CA TYR A 432 -4.23 -2.00 -10.30
C TYR A 432 -5.67 -2.48 -10.08
N LYS A 433 -5.92 -3.19 -8.97
CA LYS A 433 -7.26 -3.69 -8.60
C LYS A 433 -8.11 -2.69 -7.80
N GLY A 434 -7.63 -1.46 -7.58
CA GLY A 434 -8.22 -0.56 -6.56
C GLY A 434 -9.34 0.38 -7.01
N VAL A 435 -9.60 0.57 -8.31
CA VAL A 435 -10.71 1.42 -8.78
C VAL A 435 -11.38 0.85 -10.04
N THR A 436 -12.71 0.90 -10.05
CA THR A 436 -13.58 0.36 -11.12
C THR A 436 -14.71 1.35 -11.42
N ARG A 437 -15.62 1.05 -12.37
CA ARG A 437 -16.86 1.84 -12.54
C ARG A 437 -17.64 2.04 -11.24
N TYR A 438 -17.59 1.09 -10.31
CA TYR A 438 -18.29 1.21 -9.03
C TYR A 438 -17.70 2.31 -8.15
N SER A 439 -16.39 2.61 -8.30
CA SER A 439 -15.78 3.77 -7.65
C SER A 439 -16.38 5.08 -8.18
N ILE A 440 -16.65 5.18 -9.49
CA ILE A 440 -17.32 6.35 -10.09
C ILE A 440 -18.75 6.47 -9.55
N TYR A 441 -19.48 5.36 -9.44
CA TYR A 441 -20.85 5.36 -8.88
C TYR A 441 -20.84 5.82 -7.42
N HIS A 442 -19.88 5.32 -6.62
CA HIS A 442 -19.67 5.75 -5.25
C HIS A 442 -19.35 7.25 -5.15
N TRP A 443 -18.39 7.76 -5.94
CA TRP A 443 -18.04 9.18 -5.94
C TRP A 443 -19.20 10.08 -6.36
N ALA A 444 -19.99 9.65 -7.35
CA ALA A 444 -21.19 10.36 -7.75
C ALA A 444 -22.22 10.40 -6.62
N LYS A 445 -22.47 9.26 -5.95
CA LYS A 445 -23.39 9.18 -4.80
C LYS A 445 -22.92 10.04 -3.62
N GLU A 446 -21.62 10.08 -3.35
CA GLU A 446 -21.04 10.82 -2.22
C GLU A 446 -20.98 12.33 -2.46
N TYR A 447 -20.70 12.76 -3.70
CA TYR A 447 -20.37 14.16 -3.99
C TYR A 447 -21.33 14.88 -4.93
N ALA A 448 -22.31 14.19 -5.50
CA ALA A 448 -23.35 14.71 -6.39
C ALA A 448 -24.66 13.90 -6.22
N TYR A 449 -25.14 13.80 -4.98
CA TYR A 449 -26.22 12.88 -4.61
C TYR A 449 -27.55 13.17 -5.33
N GLU A 450 -27.94 14.44 -5.47
CA GLU A 450 -29.21 14.82 -6.13
C GLU A 450 -29.18 14.42 -7.61
N GLU A 451 -28.12 14.79 -8.33
CA GLU A 451 -27.95 14.43 -9.74
C GLU A 451 -27.76 12.92 -9.93
N TYR A 452 -27.10 12.25 -8.98
CA TYR A 452 -27.00 10.79 -8.95
C TYR A 452 -28.39 10.15 -8.88
N GLN A 453 -29.26 10.65 -7.98
CA GLN A 453 -30.63 10.17 -7.86
C GLN A 453 -31.43 10.44 -9.13
N ASP A 454 -31.25 11.58 -9.80
CA ASP A 454 -31.92 11.88 -11.06
C ASP A 454 -31.49 10.94 -12.20
N ILE A 455 -30.20 10.63 -12.31
CA ILE A 455 -29.69 9.65 -13.29
C ILE A 455 -30.28 8.28 -13.00
N MET A 456 -30.27 7.86 -11.73
CA MET A 456 -30.83 6.56 -11.31
C MET A 456 -32.34 6.49 -11.58
N ASN A 457 -33.11 7.49 -11.16
CA ASN A 457 -34.55 7.55 -11.37
C ASN A 457 -34.90 7.58 -12.86
N SER A 458 -34.17 8.33 -13.68
CA SER A 458 -34.34 8.36 -15.14
C SER A 458 -34.12 6.97 -15.76
N SER A 459 -33.03 6.29 -15.39
CA SER A 459 -32.76 4.92 -15.86
C SER A 459 -33.82 3.92 -15.39
N ILE A 460 -34.27 4.02 -14.14
CA ILE A 460 -35.32 3.16 -13.57
C ILE A 460 -36.66 3.40 -14.29
N SER A 461 -37.03 4.66 -14.53
CA SER A 461 -38.25 5.02 -15.24
C SER A 461 -38.26 4.49 -16.69
N LYS A 462 -37.11 4.51 -17.38
CA LYS A 462 -36.97 3.88 -18.71
C LYS A 462 -37.22 2.38 -18.64
N LEU A 463 -36.63 1.67 -17.68
CA LEU A 463 -36.84 0.23 -17.49
C LEU A 463 -38.30 -0.11 -17.13
N ILE A 464 -38.95 0.73 -16.31
CA ILE A 464 -40.38 0.60 -16.00
C ILE A 464 -41.21 0.77 -17.28
N GLU A 465 -40.91 1.77 -18.11
CA GLU A 465 -41.63 2.01 -19.35
C GLU A 465 -41.45 0.90 -20.38
N GLU A 466 -40.24 0.38 -20.54
CA GLU A 466 -39.92 -0.76 -21.39
C GLU A 466 -40.65 -2.03 -20.92
N SER A 467 -40.62 -2.29 -19.60
CA SER A 467 -41.41 -3.36 -18.98
C SER A 467 -42.89 -3.18 -19.34
N LEU A 468 -43.49 -2.03 -19.07
CA LEU A 468 -44.91 -1.77 -19.34
C LEU A 468 -45.29 -1.80 -20.82
N SER A 469 -44.34 -1.63 -21.74
CA SER A 469 -44.57 -1.63 -23.19
C SER A 469 -44.31 -2.99 -23.86
N SER A 470 -43.52 -3.86 -23.24
CA SER A 470 -43.21 -5.20 -23.76
C SER A 470 -44.41 -6.16 -23.68
N VAL A 471 -44.42 -7.23 -24.49
CA VAL A 471 -45.51 -8.24 -24.47
C VAL A 471 -45.57 -8.95 -23.10
N ASP A 472 -44.41 -9.20 -22.49
CA ASP A 472 -44.23 -9.92 -21.22
C ASP A 472 -43.98 -8.97 -20.03
N GLY A 473 -44.56 -7.76 -20.07
CA GLY A 473 -44.19 -6.66 -19.19
C GLY A 473 -44.24 -6.87 -17.69
N ASP A 474 -45.18 -7.67 -17.20
CA ASP A 474 -45.33 -8.06 -15.79
C ASP A 474 -44.65 -9.38 -15.43
N GLY A 475 -43.79 -9.89 -16.33
CA GLY A 475 -42.93 -11.04 -16.10
C GLY A 475 -42.00 -10.83 -14.91
N ASP A 476 -41.79 -11.89 -14.13
CA ASP A 476 -40.94 -11.84 -12.93
C ASP A 476 -39.50 -11.39 -13.25
N CYS A 477 -38.96 -11.77 -14.42
CA CYS A 477 -37.62 -11.39 -14.86
C CYS A 477 -37.48 -9.88 -15.10
N ASN A 478 -38.47 -9.23 -15.75
CA ASN A 478 -38.45 -7.78 -15.97
C ASN A 478 -38.47 -7.01 -14.63
N LEU A 479 -39.24 -7.49 -13.65
CA LEU A 479 -39.27 -6.92 -12.31
C LEU A 479 -37.94 -7.10 -11.57
N ALA A 480 -37.28 -8.25 -11.75
CA ALA A 480 -35.95 -8.50 -11.21
C ALA A 480 -34.88 -7.59 -11.85
N ILE A 481 -34.97 -7.29 -13.15
CA ILE A 481 -34.08 -6.33 -13.83
C ILE A 481 -34.23 -4.93 -13.23
N ILE A 482 -35.46 -4.46 -13.00
CA ILE A 482 -35.73 -3.16 -12.37
C ILE A 482 -35.14 -3.12 -10.96
N MET A 483 -35.42 -4.14 -10.14
CA MET A 483 -34.85 -4.26 -8.79
C MET A 483 -33.33 -4.31 -8.79
N ARG A 484 -32.71 -5.02 -9.74
CA ARG A 484 -31.26 -5.02 -9.94
C ARG A 484 -30.74 -3.63 -10.28
N ALA A 485 -31.44 -2.89 -11.13
CA ALA A 485 -31.03 -1.53 -11.45
C ALA A 485 -31.05 -0.60 -10.22
N ILE A 486 -31.94 -0.86 -9.25
CA ILE A 486 -32.04 -0.12 -7.98
C ILE A 486 -30.95 -0.56 -6.99
N TYR A 487 -30.80 -1.87 -6.77
CA TYR A 487 -30.09 -2.42 -5.61
C TYR A 487 -28.80 -3.20 -5.91
N LYS A 488 -28.30 -3.20 -7.17
CA LYS A 488 -27.11 -4.01 -7.57
C LYS A 488 -25.85 -3.78 -6.74
N GLU A 489 -25.75 -2.64 -6.05
CA GLU A 489 -24.61 -2.29 -5.19
C GLU A 489 -24.83 -2.71 -3.73
N ASP A 490 -26.09 -2.91 -3.33
CA ASP A 490 -26.47 -3.15 -1.94
C ASP A 490 -26.64 -4.64 -1.64
N PHE A 491 -26.80 -5.49 -2.66
CA PHE A 491 -27.03 -6.92 -2.47
C PHE A 491 -26.20 -7.78 -3.42
N ILE A 492 -25.85 -8.98 -2.96
CA ILE A 492 -25.23 -10.02 -3.78
C ILE A 492 -25.76 -11.40 -3.39
N CYS A 493 -26.14 -12.20 -4.39
CA CYS A 493 -26.56 -13.59 -4.20
C CYS A 493 -25.38 -14.52 -4.51
N VAL A 494 -24.77 -15.11 -3.48
CA VAL A 494 -23.60 -15.97 -3.63
C VAL A 494 -23.97 -17.44 -3.92
N SER A 495 -25.19 -17.85 -3.56
CA SER A 495 -25.67 -19.20 -3.85
C SER A 495 -27.18 -19.26 -4.04
N ILE A 496 -27.62 -19.49 -5.28
CA ILE A 496 -29.05 -19.68 -5.60
C ILE A 496 -29.58 -20.96 -4.92
N THR A 497 -28.82 -22.05 -4.94
CA THR A 497 -29.25 -23.34 -4.39
C THR A 497 -29.45 -23.30 -2.87
N LYS A 498 -28.62 -22.54 -2.16
CA LYS A 498 -28.76 -22.35 -0.71
C LYS A 498 -29.56 -21.11 -0.34
N ASN A 499 -29.91 -20.28 -1.33
CA ASN A 499 -30.50 -18.96 -1.13
C ASN A 499 -29.67 -18.09 -0.17
N LEU A 500 -28.34 -18.07 -0.36
CA LEU A 500 -27.41 -17.31 0.48
C LEU A 500 -27.13 -15.94 -0.13
N TRP A 501 -27.44 -14.90 0.63
CA TRP A 501 -27.32 -13.50 0.23
C TRP A 501 -26.46 -12.71 1.22
N TYR A 502 -25.86 -11.64 0.71
CA TYR A 502 -25.22 -10.62 1.50
C TYR A 502 -25.79 -9.26 1.13
N MET A 503 -25.93 -8.39 2.13
CA MET A 503 -26.37 -7.01 2.01
C MET A 503 -25.28 -6.08 2.50
N TRP A 504 -25.06 -4.98 1.79
CA TRP A 504 -24.15 -3.92 2.18
C TRP A 504 -24.77 -3.07 3.29
N ASP A 505 -24.13 -3.01 4.46
CA ASP A 505 -24.60 -2.26 5.64
C ASP A 505 -24.01 -0.84 5.70
N GLY A 506 -23.31 -0.40 4.64
CA GLY A 506 -22.63 0.89 4.57
C GLY A 506 -21.11 0.83 4.76
N HIS A 507 -20.61 -0.14 5.55
CA HIS A 507 -19.17 -0.33 5.80
C HIS A 507 -18.69 -1.77 5.62
N TYR A 508 -19.58 -2.75 5.66
CA TYR A 508 -19.26 -4.17 5.53
C TYR A 508 -20.46 -4.92 4.95
N TRP A 509 -20.21 -6.15 4.50
CA TRP A 509 -21.24 -7.05 3.99
C TRP A 509 -21.80 -7.90 5.13
N LYS A 510 -23.11 -7.81 5.33
CA LYS A 510 -23.85 -8.59 6.32
C LYS A 510 -24.59 -9.72 5.63
N GLU A 511 -24.57 -10.92 6.21
CA GLU A 511 -25.37 -12.03 5.72
C GLU A 511 -26.87 -11.73 5.85
N ASP A 512 -27.61 -11.89 4.75
CA ASP A 512 -29.08 -11.79 4.69
C ASP A 512 -29.63 -13.20 4.44
N ASP A 513 -29.89 -13.95 5.51
CA ASP A 513 -30.31 -15.35 5.43
C ASP A 513 -31.60 -15.49 4.61
N GLY A 514 -31.49 -16.15 3.45
CA GLY A 514 -32.60 -16.36 2.55
C GLY A 514 -33.03 -15.12 1.75
N GLY A 515 -32.28 -14.02 1.78
CA GLY A 515 -32.60 -12.80 1.03
C GLY A 515 -33.85 -12.06 1.54
N GLN A 516 -34.09 -12.04 2.86
CA GLN A 516 -35.33 -11.48 3.39
C GLN A 516 -35.42 -9.97 3.17
N GLU A 517 -34.31 -9.25 3.28
CA GLU A 517 -34.28 -7.80 3.11
C GLU A 517 -34.60 -7.43 1.66
N ILE A 518 -33.91 -8.03 0.68
CA ILE A 518 -34.20 -7.80 -0.74
C ILE A 518 -35.62 -8.25 -1.13
N ARG A 519 -36.14 -9.31 -0.49
CA ARG A 519 -37.52 -9.75 -0.67
C ARG A 519 -38.52 -8.75 -0.12
N SER A 520 -38.20 -8.06 0.97
CA SER A 520 -39.08 -7.04 1.57
C SER A 520 -39.26 -5.84 0.62
N HIS A 521 -38.19 -5.46 -0.09
CA HIS A 521 -38.19 -4.36 -1.06
C HIS A 521 -39.11 -4.58 -2.27
N ILE A 522 -39.50 -5.84 -2.54
CA ILE A 522 -40.53 -6.13 -3.55
C ILE A 522 -41.88 -5.53 -3.14
N SER A 523 -42.27 -5.67 -1.87
CA SER A 523 -43.57 -5.16 -1.37
C SER A 523 -43.57 -3.66 -1.07
N ASN A 524 -42.40 -3.09 -0.82
CA ASN A 524 -42.23 -1.70 -0.42
C ASN A 524 -41.87 -0.85 -1.65
N GLU A 525 -40.63 -0.88 -2.10
CA GLU A 525 -40.11 0.03 -3.12
C GLU A 525 -40.58 -0.33 -4.53
N LEU A 526 -40.50 -1.60 -4.95
CA LEU A 526 -40.93 -1.99 -6.30
C LEU A 526 -42.42 -1.69 -6.49
N LYS A 527 -43.24 -2.06 -5.51
CA LYS A 527 -44.67 -1.76 -5.51
C LYS A 527 -44.92 -0.25 -5.56
N SER A 528 -44.18 0.55 -4.80
CA SER A 528 -44.31 2.02 -4.81
C SER A 528 -43.99 2.61 -6.19
N LYS A 529 -42.92 2.18 -6.85
CA LYS A 529 -42.55 2.69 -8.19
C LYS A 529 -43.66 2.46 -9.22
N PHE A 530 -44.32 1.30 -9.19
CA PHE A 530 -45.47 1.01 -10.07
C PHE A 530 -46.76 1.73 -9.64
N PHE A 531 -46.90 2.04 -8.36
CA PHE A 531 -47.98 2.90 -7.87
C PHE A 531 -47.82 4.33 -8.39
N ASP A 532 -46.64 4.92 -8.26
CA ASP A 532 -46.34 6.27 -8.76
C ASP A 532 -46.57 6.35 -10.27
N ARG A 533 -46.07 5.37 -11.03
CA ARG A 533 -46.31 5.30 -12.48
C ARG A 533 -47.79 5.14 -12.83
N SER A 534 -48.59 4.46 -12.01
CA SER A 534 -50.04 4.34 -12.23
C SER A 534 -50.75 5.68 -12.06
N LEU A 535 -50.32 6.52 -11.11
CA LEU A 535 -50.86 7.86 -10.91
C LEU A 535 -50.56 8.77 -12.11
N GLU A 536 -49.37 8.68 -12.68
CA GLU A 536 -48.98 9.44 -13.88
C GLU A 536 -49.78 9.04 -15.13
N LEU A 537 -50.08 7.74 -15.28
CA LEU A 537 -50.83 7.21 -16.43
C LEU A 537 -52.33 7.46 -16.34
N MET A 538 -52.88 7.57 -15.13
CA MET A 538 -54.33 7.71 -14.90
C MET A 538 -54.98 8.87 -15.69
N PRO A 539 -54.48 10.12 -15.66
CA PRO A 539 -55.06 11.21 -16.45
C PRO A 539 -54.90 11.01 -17.96
N ARG A 540 -53.84 10.32 -18.41
CA ARG A 540 -53.59 10.05 -19.84
C ARG A 540 -54.47 8.92 -20.38
N ALA A 541 -54.80 7.95 -19.54
CA ALA A 541 -55.70 6.85 -19.86
C ALA A 541 -57.18 7.28 -19.89
N ASN A 542 -57.52 8.38 -19.20
CA ASN A 542 -58.87 8.88 -19.00
C ASN A 542 -59.13 10.24 -19.67
N ARG A 543 -58.33 10.68 -20.65
CA ARG A 543 -58.64 11.90 -21.43
C ARG A 543 -59.99 11.76 -22.15
N ASP A 544 -60.76 12.85 -22.21
CA ASP A 544 -62.03 12.94 -22.92
C ASP A 544 -61.83 12.92 -24.45
N ASP A 545 -62.79 12.36 -25.19
CA ASP A 545 -62.71 12.03 -26.63
C ASP A 545 -63.02 13.24 -27.55
N ASP A 546 -62.60 14.45 -27.18
CA ASP A 546 -63.01 15.68 -27.87
C ASP A 546 -62.29 15.93 -29.23
N ASP A 547 -61.32 15.09 -29.62
CA ASP A 547 -60.60 15.19 -30.90
C ASP A 547 -60.72 13.87 -31.71
N ASP A 548 -61.38 13.91 -32.89
CA ASP A 548 -61.61 12.80 -33.85
C ASP A 548 -60.30 12.29 -34.56
N ASP A 549 -59.15 12.35 -33.90
CA ASP A 549 -57.86 11.89 -34.44
C ASP A 549 -57.60 10.42 -34.06
N GLU A 550 -57.52 9.53 -35.06
CA GLU A 550 -57.30 8.08 -34.91
C GLU A 550 -55.99 7.74 -34.13
N ASP A 551 -54.97 8.60 -34.22
CA ASP A 551 -53.70 8.50 -33.49
C ASP A 551 -53.87 8.72 -31.96
N ASN A 552 -54.89 9.49 -31.53
CA ASN A 552 -55.16 9.79 -30.12
C ASN A 552 -55.87 8.62 -29.41
N GLU A 553 -56.75 7.89 -30.09
CA GLU A 553 -57.41 6.69 -29.53
C GLU A 553 -56.41 5.55 -29.25
N ASP A 554 -55.47 5.36 -30.18
CA ASP A 554 -54.42 4.35 -30.11
C ASP A 554 -53.48 4.59 -28.91
N GLU A 555 -53.09 5.85 -28.68
CA GLU A 555 -52.29 6.25 -27.52
C GLU A 555 -53.06 6.07 -26.19
N LYS A 556 -54.34 6.46 -26.16
CA LYS A 556 -55.23 6.26 -25.00
C LYS A 556 -55.32 4.79 -24.63
N GLN A 557 -55.54 3.91 -25.61
CA GLN A 557 -55.63 2.47 -25.40
C GLN A 557 -54.29 1.87 -24.92
N ARG A 558 -53.16 2.33 -25.45
CA ARG A 558 -51.82 1.95 -24.96
C ARG A 558 -51.64 2.34 -23.49
N ASN A 559 -52.02 3.56 -23.11
CA ASN A 559 -51.91 4.04 -21.73
C ASN A 559 -52.84 3.27 -20.76
N LYS A 560 -54.07 2.92 -21.18
CA LYS A 560 -54.95 2.01 -20.42
C LYS A 560 -54.32 0.64 -20.20
N ASN A 561 -53.72 0.05 -21.24
CA ASN A 561 -53.04 -1.25 -21.12
C ASN A 561 -51.85 -1.20 -20.14
N LYS A 562 -51.06 -0.12 -20.17
CA LYS A 562 -49.96 0.11 -19.21
C LYS A 562 -50.48 0.24 -17.78
N LEU A 563 -51.59 0.98 -17.56
CA LEU A 563 -52.22 1.14 -16.25
C LEU A 563 -52.69 -0.21 -15.65
N ILE A 564 -53.34 -1.05 -16.46
CA ILE A 564 -53.77 -2.41 -16.05
C ILE A 564 -52.55 -3.24 -15.62
N ARG A 565 -51.45 -3.15 -16.36
CA ARG A 565 -50.19 -3.85 -16.03
C ARG A 565 -49.60 -3.37 -14.71
N CYS A 566 -49.58 -2.05 -14.44
CA CYS A 566 -49.17 -1.53 -13.13
C CYS A 566 -49.98 -2.15 -11.98
N HIS A 567 -51.31 -2.19 -12.08
CA HIS A 567 -52.15 -2.79 -11.03
C HIS A 567 -51.90 -4.29 -10.83
N ARG A 568 -51.67 -5.02 -11.92
CA ARG A 568 -51.31 -6.45 -11.87
C ARG A 568 -49.97 -6.67 -11.16
N ILE A 569 -48.96 -5.87 -11.49
CA ILE A 569 -47.63 -5.91 -10.85
C ILE A 569 -47.74 -5.57 -9.35
N MET A 570 -48.48 -4.51 -8.99
CA MET A 570 -48.69 -4.13 -7.59
C MET A 570 -49.37 -5.23 -6.77
N THR A 571 -50.35 -5.91 -7.36
CA THR A 571 -51.02 -7.07 -6.73
C THR A 571 -50.04 -8.23 -6.53
N LYS A 572 -49.21 -8.51 -7.54
CA LYS A 572 -48.16 -9.54 -7.48
C LYS A 572 -47.16 -9.26 -6.36
N CYS A 573 -46.67 -8.03 -6.26
CA CYS A 573 -45.75 -7.56 -5.21
C CYS A 573 -46.34 -7.65 -3.80
N GLY A 574 -47.67 -7.53 -3.67
CA GLY A 574 -48.36 -7.71 -2.39
C GLY A 574 -48.63 -9.17 -2.00
N SER A 575 -48.53 -10.11 -2.94
CA SER A 575 -48.86 -11.52 -2.72
C SER A 575 -47.63 -12.36 -2.31
N CYS A 576 -47.81 -13.34 -1.42
CA CYS A 576 -46.72 -14.24 -1.03
C CYS A 576 -46.16 -15.02 -2.23
N THR A 577 -47.04 -15.61 -3.04
CA THR A 577 -46.68 -16.38 -4.24
C THR A 577 -45.97 -15.53 -5.29
N GLY A 578 -46.44 -14.29 -5.53
CA GLY A 578 -45.79 -13.36 -6.44
C GLY A 578 -44.40 -12.96 -5.98
N LYS A 579 -44.24 -12.59 -4.70
CA LYS A 579 -42.94 -12.28 -4.11
C LYS A 579 -41.95 -13.43 -4.24
N SER A 580 -42.38 -14.67 -3.98
CA SER A 580 -41.48 -15.83 -4.09
C SER A 580 -41.01 -16.09 -5.54
N LYS A 581 -41.87 -15.81 -6.54
CA LYS A 581 -41.47 -15.92 -7.96
C LYS A 581 -40.46 -14.84 -8.33
N ILE A 582 -40.74 -13.58 -8.00
CA ILE A 582 -39.81 -12.45 -8.24
C ILE A 582 -38.49 -12.69 -7.52
N HIS A 583 -38.51 -13.11 -6.25
CA HIS A 583 -37.32 -13.38 -5.46
C HIS A 583 -36.40 -14.44 -6.08
N ARG A 584 -36.98 -15.46 -6.72
CA ARG A 584 -36.19 -16.46 -7.44
C ARG A 584 -35.47 -15.84 -8.66
N GLU A 585 -36.14 -14.98 -9.41
CA GLU A 585 -35.50 -14.26 -10.53
C GLU A 585 -34.45 -13.26 -10.03
N LEU A 586 -34.66 -12.64 -8.86
CA LEU A 586 -33.64 -11.80 -8.20
C LEU A 586 -32.38 -12.60 -7.88
N ALA A 587 -32.51 -13.83 -7.38
CA ALA A 587 -31.35 -14.67 -7.08
C ALA A 587 -30.47 -14.92 -8.32
N GLU A 588 -31.08 -15.01 -9.51
CA GLU A 588 -30.35 -15.13 -10.77
C GLU A 588 -29.76 -13.79 -11.24
N ALA A 589 -30.52 -12.70 -11.10
CA ALA A 589 -30.11 -11.36 -11.50
C ALA A 589 -28.94 -10.82 -10.65
N PHE A 590 -28.90 -11.12 -9.36
CA PHE A 590 -27.89 -10.70 -8.39
C PHE A 590 -26.79 -11.73 -8.15
N ARG A 591 -26.78 -12.81 -8.95
CA ARG A 591 -25.84 -13.90 -8.77
C ARG A 591 -24.40 -13.42 -8.92
N ASP A 592 -23.54 -13.81 -7.98
CA ASP A 592 -22.09 -13.80 -8.17
C ASP A 592 -21.72 -14.84 -9.25
N LYS A 593 -21.59 -14.38 -10.49
CA LYS A 593 -21.38 -15.26 -11.67
C LYS A 593 -20.00 -15.92 -11.64
N ASP A 594 -18.98 -15.16 -11.24
CA ASP A 594 -17.59 -15.57 -11.27
C ASP A 594 -17.12 -16.18 -9.94
N GLY A 595 -17.91 -16.05 -8.87
CA GLY A 595 -17.54 -16.52 -7.54
C GLY A 595 -16.48 -15.63 -6.88
N GLU A 596 -16.32 -14.39 -7.36
CA GLU A 596 -15.29 -13.46 -6.91
C GLU A 596 -15.53 -13.03 -5.46
N PHE A 597 -16.80 -12.88 -5.06
CA PHE A 597 -17.14 -12.42 -3.72
C PHE A 597 -16.67 -13.44 -2.68
N LEU A 598 -17.13 -14.69 -2.77
CA LEU A 598 -16.75 -15.73 -1.79
C LEU A 598 -15.26 -16.03 -1.77
N SER A 599 -14.56 -15.84 -2.91
CA SER A 599 -13.11 -16.04 -2.97
C SER A 599 -12.31 -14.87 -2.42
N SER A 600 -12.89 -13.67 -2.34
CA SER A 600 -12.24 -12.44 -1.84
C SER A 600 -12.64 -12.07 -0.41
N VAL A 601 -13.75 -12.62 0.10
CA VAL A 601 -14.28 -12.34 1.44
C VAL A 601 -13.21 -12.54 2.53
N ASN A 602 -12.98 -11.48 3.31
CA ASN A 602 -12.02 -11.41 4.41
C ASN A 602 -10.58 -11.87 4.04
N GLN A 603 -10.17 -11.78 2.77
CA GLN A 603 -8.84 -12.21 2.36
C GLN A 603 -7.75 -11.16 2.61
N ASN A 604 -8.09 -9.87 2.70
CA ASN A 604 -7.09 -8.84 2.95
C ASN A 604 -6.67 -8.85 4.44
N PRO A 605 -5.41 -9.22 4.77
CA PRO A 605 -4.98 -9.31 6.16
C PRO A 605 -4.78 -7.94 6.81
N TYR A 606 -4.73 -6.85 6.05
CA TYR A 606 -4.47 -5.51 6.57
C TYR A 606 -5.73 -4.69 6.84
N LEU A 607 -6.91 -5.24 6.56
CA LEU A 607 -8.19 -4.61 6.87
C LEU A 607 -8.76 -5.19 8.17
N PHE A 608 -9.20 -4.30 9.05
CA PHE A 608 -9.90 -4.66 10.28
C PHE A 608 -11.20 -3.87 10.37
N GLY A 609 -12.31 -4.59 10.25
CA GLY A 609 -13.64 -4.03 10.23
C GLY A 609 -14.15 -3.68 11.62
N CYS A 610 -14.56 -2.43 11.77
CA CYS A 610 -15.28 -1.91 12.92
C CYS A 610 -16.73 -1.63 12.52
N LYS A 611 -17.60 -1.42 13.49
CA LYS A 611 -19.02 -1.18 13.22
C LYS A 611 -19.28 0.08 12.39
N ASN A 612 -18.44 1.12 12.54
CA ASN A 612 -18.54 2.41 11.88
C ASN A 612 -17.52 2.63 10.73
N GLY A 613 -16.78 1.60 10.30
CA GLY A 613 -15.79 1.75 9.24
C GLY A 613 -14.70 0.68 9.27
N ILE A 614 -13.65 0.89 8.48
CA ILE A 614 -12.53 -0.03 8.34
C ILE A 614 -11.25 0.68 8.80
N ILE A 615 -10.47 -0.01 9.63
CA ILE A 615 -9.10 0.35 9.93
C ILE A 615 -8.22 -0.29 8.85
N ASP A 616 -7.55 0.55 8.08
CA ASP A 616 -6.64 0.15 7.02
C ASP A 616 -5.19 0.27 7.52
N PHE A 617 -4.55 -0.87 7.79
CA PHE A 617 -3.19 -0.91 8.31
C PHE A 617 -2.12 -0.68 7.22
N GLN A 618 -2.47 -0.78 5.94
CA GLN A 618 -1.56 -0.40 4.85
C GLN A 618 -1.54 1.12 4.67
N GLU A 619 -2.72 1.74 4.64
CA GLU A 619 -2.85 3.20 4.51
C GLU A 619 -2.68 3.94 5.85
N LYS A 620 -2.52 3.21 6.97
CA LYS A 620 -2.42 3.70 8.35
C LYS A 620 -3.51 4.71 8.73
N LYS A 621 -4.76 4.44 8.34
CA LYS A 621 -5.89 5.31 8.64
C LYS A 621 -7.20 4.56 8.88
N PHE A 622 -8.15 5.23 9.51
CA PHE A 622 -9.54 4.81 9.59
C PHE A 622 -10.35 5.45 8.46
N ARG A 623 -11.16 4.64 7.76
CA ARG A 623 -11.96 5.10 6.61
C ARG A 623 -13.32 4.41 6.55
N PRO A 624 -14.32 4.99 5.88
CA PRO A 624 -15.52 4.26 5.50
C PRO A 624 -15.14 2.98 4.73
N GLY A 625 -15.81 1.88 5.05
CA GLY A 625 -15.68 0.65 4.28
C GLY A 625 -16.25 0.81 2.88
N ARG A 626 -15.75 0.02 1.95
CA ARG A 626 -16.17 -0.01 0.55
C ARG A 626 -16.65 -1.41 0.18
N PRO A 627 -17.64 -1.54 -0.73
CA PRO A 627 -18.14 -2.85 -1.16
C PRO A 627 -17.03 -3.81 -1.66
N ASP A 628 -15.97 -3.28 -2.26
CA ASP A 628 -14.82 -4.01 -2.78
C ASP A 628 -13.75 -4.34 -1.73
N ASP A 629 -13.92 -3.94 -0.46
CA ASP A 629 -13.10 -4.44 0.65
C ASP A 629 -13.43 -5.91 1.00
N TYR A 630 -14.60 -6.40 0.57
CA TYR A 630 -15.11 -7.76 0.83
C TYR A 630 -15.06 -8.18 2.31
N ILE A 631 -15.26 -7.24 3.24
CA ILE A 631 -15.27 -7.52 4.68
C ILE A 631 -16.68 -7.95 5.12
N THR A 632 -16.75 -9.09 5.81
CA THR A 632 -17.99 -9.57 6.47
C THR A 632 -17.82 -9.75 7.97
N ILE A 633 -16.58 -9.84 8.46
CA ILE A 633 -16.27 -9.97 9.89
C ILE A 633 -15.94 -8.57 10.43
N ILE A 634 -16.57 -8.19 11.53
CA ILE A 634 -16.32 -6.92 12.22
C ILE A 634 -16.20 -7.12 13.73
N THR A 635 -15.54 -6.19 14.40
CA THR A 635 -15.80 -5.93 15.82
C THR A 635 -17.09 -5.10 15.96
N PRO A 636 -17.97 -5.37 16.95
CA PRO A 636 -19.17 -4.56 17.19
C PRO A 636 -18.89 -3.18 17.78
N ILE A 637 -17.60 -2.83 17.95
CA ILE A 637 -17.13 -1.57 18.51
C ILE A 637 -17.09 -0.50 17.40
N ASP A 638 -17.56 0.69 17.74
CA ASP A 638 -17.31 1.90 16.94
C ASP A 638 -15.89 2.39 17.26
N TYR A 639 -15.03 2.51 16.25
CA TYR A 639 -13.68 3.01 16.41
C TYR A 639 -13.67 4.54 16.49
N GLU A 640 -12.94 5.08 17.46
CA GLU A 640 -12.64 6.50 17.58
C GLU A 640 -11.12 6.67 17.75
N GLU A 641 -10.55 7.68 17.08
CA GLU A 641 -9.17 8.10 17.31
C GLU A 641 -8.97 8.60 18.75
N PHE A 642 -7.72 8.55 19.22
CA PHE A 642 -7.43 8.90 20.60
C PHE A 642 -7.69 10.38 20.87
N ASN A 643 -8.63 10.65 21.77
CA ASN A 643 -8.90 11.99 22.29
C ASN A 643 -8.54 12.04 23.77
N PRO A 644 -7.47 12.78 24.17
CA PRO A 644 -7.05 12.87 25.57
C PRO A 644 -8.17 13.32 26.53
N ALA A 645 -9.03 14.25 26.11
CA ALA A 645 -10.10 14.76 26.95
C ALA A 645 -11.18 13.71 27.27
N LYS A 646 -11.37 12.73 26.38
CA LYS A 646 -12.34 11.64 26.57
C LYS A 646 -11.69 10.38 27.14
N HIS A 647 -10.50 10.02 26.67
CA HIS A 647 -9.95 8.67 26.81
C HIS A 647 -8.85 8.56 27.88
N GLN A 648 -8.26 9.67 28.35
CA GLN A 648 -7.06 9.60 29.21
C GLN A 648 -7.29 8.85 30.52
N THR A 649 -8.43 9.06 31.21
CA THR A 649 -8.75 8.36 32.46
C THR A 649 -8.82 6.85 32.24
N ILE A 650 -9.54 6.42 31.20
CA ILE A 650 -9.71 5.01 30.85
C ILE A 650 -8.38 4.40 30.41
N ARG A 651 -7.56 5.13 29.63
CA ARG A 651 -6.20 4.72 29.24
C ARG A 651 -5.32 4.46 30.46
N ASN A 652 -5.40 5.32 31.48
CA ASN A 652 -4.64 5.14 32.72
C ASN A 652 -5.10 3.88 33.49
N GLU A 653 -6.41 3.63 33.58
CA GLU A 653 -6.94 2.41 34.20
C GLU A 653 -6.50 1.14 33.46
N ILE A 654 -6.56 1.15 32.12
CA ILE A 654 -6.10 0.03 31.29
C ILE A 654 -4.60 -0.19 31.47
N ASN A 655 -3.79 0.87 31.47
CA ASN A 655 -2.34 0.77 31.72
C ASN A 655 -2.06 0.18 33.11
N GLU A 656 -2.79 0.61 34.15
CA GLU A 656 -2.66 0.04 35.49
C GLU A 656 -3.04 -1.45 35.50
N PHE A 657 -4.11 -1.84 34.80
CA PHE A 657 -4.51 -3.22 34.65
C PHE A 657 -3.43 -4.07 33.97
N PHE A 658 -2.87 -3.60 32.86
CA PHE A 658 -1.78 -4.28 32.15
C PHE A 658 -0.52 -4.40 33.01
N ASN A 659 -0.11 -3.34 33.71
CA ASN A 659 1.03 -3.36 34.64
C ASN A 659 0.80 -4.33 35.81
N LYS A 660 -0.45 -4.52 36.26
CA LYS A 660 -0.79 -5.51 37.29
C LYS A 660 -0.78 -6.93 36.75
N ILE A 661 -1.14 -7.18 35.49
CA ILE A 661 -1.06 -8.52 34.90
C ILE A 661 0.39 -8.89 34.54
N PHE A 662 1.12 -7.93 33.98
CA PHE A 662 2.51 -8.08 33.53
C PHE A 662 3.41 -7.08 34.28
N PRO A 663 3.81 -7.40 35.52
CA PRO A 663 4.57 -6.48 36.38
C PRO A 663 6.02 -6.27 35.93
N ILE A 664 6.53 -7.15 35.06
CA ILE A 664 7.84 -6.99 34.43
C ILE A 664 7.65 -6.15 33.16
N LYS A 665 8.31 -4.98 33.10
CA LYS A 665 8.13 -4.01 32.01
C LYS A 665 8.31 -4.62 30.62
N GLU A 666 9.38 -5.36 30.39
CA GLU A 666 9.66 -5.99 29.08
C GLU A 666 8.59 -6.99 28.67
N LEU A 667 8.02 -7.72 29.64
CA LEU A 667 6.91 -8.65 29.40
C LEU A 667 5.59 -7.89 29.12
N CYS A 668 5.37 -6.75 29.78
CA CYS A 668 4.23 -5.89 29.50
C CYS A 668 4.32 -5.26 28.10
N ASP A 669 5.50 -4.78 27.72
CA ASP A 669 5.78 -4.24 26.38
C ASP A 669 5.54 -5.32 25.31
N TYR A 670 6.05 -6.55 25.53
CA TYR A 670 5.77 -7.72 24.68
C TYR A 670 4.27 -7.99 24.57
N ALA A 671 3.53 -7.97 25.69
CA ALA A 671 2.11 -8.26 25.70
C ALA A 671 1.32 -7.22 24.90
N TRP A 672 1.68 -5.94 25.02
CA TRP A 672 1.08 -4.86 24.23
C TRP A 672 1.28 -5.05 22.71
N GLU A 673 2.51 -5.34 22.28
CA GLU A 673 2.81 -5.61 20.87
C GLU A 673 2.11 -6.89 20.39
N HIS A 674 2.11 -7.95 21.21
CA HIS A 674 1.44 -9.21 20.91
C HIS A 674 -0.07 -9.01 20.68
N PHE A 675 -0.76 -8.28 21.56
CA PHE A 675 -2.20 -8.04 21.40
C PHE A 675 -2.50 -7.06 20.26
N ALA A 676 -1.64 -6.08 20.01
CA ALA A 676 -1.78 -5.18 18.86
C ALA A 676 -1.63 -5.95 17.54
N SER A 677 -0.72 -6.93 17.49
CA SER A 677 -0.55 -7.79 16.32
C SER A 677 -1.82 -8.56 15.96
N LEU A 678 -2.74 -8.81 16.91
CA LEU A 678 -4.00 -9.49 16.65
C LEU A 678 -4.88 -8.71 15.67
N LEU A 679 -4.74 -7.39 15.55
CA LEU A 679 -5.59 -6.62 14.63
C LEU A 679 -5.25 -6.87 13.15
N ILE A 680 -4.02 -7.33 12.87
CA ILE A 680 -3.52 -7.56 11.51
C ILE A 680 -3.46 -9.07 11.24
N GLY A 681 -3.90 -9.50 10.06
CA GLY A 681 -4.00 -10.89 9.63
C GLY A 681 -2.70 -11.58 9.20
N ILE A 682 -1.54 -11.00 9.51
CA ILE A 682 -0.24 -11.59 9.15
C ILE A 682 0.37 -12.34 10.33
N THR A 683 1.18 -13.36 10.04
CA THR A 683 1.87 -14.19 11.04
C THR A 683 3.35 -14.38 10.67
N PRO A 684 4.16 -13.31 10.62
CA PRO A 684 5.55 -13.37 10.13
C PRO A 684 6.39 -14.38 10.92
N ASP A 685 6.23 -14.40 12.24
CA ASP A 685 7.04 -15.24 13.14
C ASP A 685 6.42 -16.64 13.40
N GLN A 686 5.23 -16.90 12.83
CA GLN A 686 4.54 -18.20 12.92
C GLN A 686 4.36 -18.68 14.37
N THR A 687 4.01 -17.76 15.29
CA THR A 687 4.03 -18.04 16.72
C THR A 687 2.81 -18.82 17.21
N PHE A 688 3.04 -19.77 18.11
CA PHE A 688 2.08 -20.41 18.99
C PHE A 688 2.29 -19.89 20.41
N ASN A 689 1.33 -19.12 20.93
CA ASN A 689 1.48 -18.47 22.24
C ASN A 689 0.81 -19.32 23.34
N ILE A 690 1.55 -19.64 24.39
CA ILE A 690 1.06 -20.42 25.53
C ILE A 690 1.04 -19.51 26.75
N TYR A 691 -0.16 -19.19 27.23
CA TYR A 691 -0.37 -18.37 28.42
C TYR A 691 -0.38 -19.28 29.66
N ILE A 692 0.74 -19.29 30.39
CA ILE A 692 0.96 -20.15 31.55
C ILE A 692 0.85 -19.34 32.85
N GLY A 693 0.22 -19.91 33.87
CA GLY A 693 0.25 -19.35 35.21
C GLY A 693 -0.67 -20.06 36.17
N GLU A 694 -0.38 -19.95 37.46
CA GLU A 694 -1.18 -20.52 38.55
C GLU A 694 -2.48 -19.73 38.72
N GLY A 695 -3.61 -20.40 38.99
CA GLY A 695 -4.94 -19.76 39.05
C GLY A 695 -4.98 -18.46 39.88
N GLN A 696 -5.94 -17.58 39.55
CA GLN A 696 -6.06 -16.21 40.08
C GLN A 696 -4.96 -15.23 39.61
N ASN A 697 -4.52 -15.35 38.36
CA ASN A 697 -3.46 -14.52 37.76
C ASN A 697 -3.93 -13.51 36.71
N GLY A 698 -5.24 -13.39 36.48
CA GLY A 698 -5.82 -12.44 35.52
C GLY A 698 -5.91 -12.92 34.07
N LYS A 699 -5.37 -14.11 33.72
CA LYS A 699 -5.38 -14.67 32.36
C LYS A 699 -6.79 -14.71 31.73
N SER A 700 -7.73 -15.38 32.39
CA SER A 700 -9.11 -15.49 31.86
C SER A 700 -9.83 -14.14 31.78
N VAL A 701 -9.51 -13.19 32.67
CA VAL A 701 -10.10 -11.85 32.68
C VAL A 701 -9.58 -11.03 31.49
N LEU A 702 -8.28 -11.07 31.22
CA LEU A 702 -7.68 -10.41 30.05
C LEU A 702 -8.19 -11.00 28.73
N MET A 703 -8.31 -12.33 28.65
CA MET A 703 -8.84 -13.00 27.46
C MET A 703 -10.27 -12.57 27.15
N LYS A 704 -11.14 -12.49 28.16
CA LYS A 704 -12.50 -11.95 27.99
C LYS A 704 -12.51 -10.51 27.46
N LEU A 705 -11.60 -9.65 27.96
CA LEU A 705 -11.46 -8.28 27.47
C LEU A 705 -11.02 -8.25 26.00
N LEU A 706 -10.04 -9.08 25.61
CA LEU A 706 -9.58 -9.20 24.22
C LEU A 706 -10.67 -9.73 23.30
N GLN A 707 -11.43 -10.74 23.73
CA GLN A 707 -12.58 -11.25 22.97
C GLN A 707 -13.62 -10.15 22.73
N LYS A 708 -13.84 -9.27 23.71
CA LYS A 708 -14.74 -8.12 23.57
C LYS A 708 -14.21 -7.07 22.58
N VAL A 709 -12.90 -6.82 22.58
CA VAL A 709 -12.25 -5.90 21.61
C VAL A 709 -12.32 -6.45 20.19
N LEU A 710 -12.02 -7.74 20.01
CA LEU A 710 -11.94 -8.37 18.69
C LEU A 710 -13.32 -8.73 18.12
N GLY A 711 -14.33 -8.97 18.97
CA GLY A 711 -15.67 -9.33 18.52
C GLY A 711 -15.69 -10.58 17.65
N ASN A 712 -16.20 -10.47 16.42
CA ASN A 712 -16.34 -11.63 15.53
C ASN A 712 -15.00 -12.12 14.95
N TYR A 713 -13.88 -11.43 15.22
CA TYR A 713 -12.54 -11.85 14.81
C TYR A 713 -11.93 -12.93 15.71
N THR A 714 -12.59 -13.31 16.81
CA THR A 714 -12.09 -14.35 17.72
C THR A 714 -13.00 -15.57 17.76
N LYS A 715 -12.41 -16.72 18.08
CA LYS A 715 -13.15 -17.95 18.36
C LYS A 715 -12.44 -18.79 19.42
N ASP A 716 -13.21 -19.29 20.37
CA ASP A 716 -12.77 -20.36 21.28
C ASP A 716 -12.88 -21.71 20.57
N VAL A 717 -11.82 -22.50 20.63
CA VAL A 717 -11.66 -23.77 19.93
C VAL A 717 -11.12 -24.85 20.85
N SER A 718 -11.38 -26.10 20.49
CA SER A 718 -10.94 -27.26 21.27
C SER A 718 -9.42 -27.47 21.18
N THR A 719 -8.80 -27.95 22.27
CA THR A 719 -7.38 -28.36 22.30
C THR A 719 -7.08 -29.48 21.31
N THR A 720 -8.09 -30.26 20.91
CA THR A 720 -8.00 -31.31 19.89
C THR A 720 -7.43 -30.83 18.56
N LEU A 721 -7.53 -29.53 18.23
CA LEU A 721 -6.88 -28.96 17.05
C LEU A 721 -5.37 -29.23 17.01
N VAL A 722 -4.72 -29.20 18.18
CA VAL A 722 -3.27 -29.42 18.30
C VAL A 722 -2.91 -30.75 18.95
N THR A 723 -3.84 -31.45 19.62
CA THR A 723 -3.55 -32.74 20.30
C THR A 723 -3.90 -33.98 19.47
N ASP A 724 -4.82 -33.89 18.49
CA ASP A 724 -5.23 -35.05 17.69
C ASP A 724 -4.18 -35.52 16.68
N LYS A 725 -3.95 -36.84 16.63
CA LYS A 725 -3.07 -37.49 15.64
C LYS A 725 -3.77 -37.62 14.28
N LYS A 726 -3.49 -36.66 13.40
CA LYS A 726 -3.91 -36.53 11.98
C LYS A 726 -5.39 -36.19 11.74
N MET A 727 -5.60 -35.11 10.99
CA MET A 727 -6.81 -34.94 10.19
C MET A 727 -6.83 -35.99 9.06
N LYS A 728 -7.91 -36.77 8.93
CA LYS A 728 -8.08 -37.70 7.81
C LYS A 728 -8.38 -36.90 6.53
N MET A 729 -7.48 -36.96 5.55
CA MET A 729 -7.69 -36.37 4.22
C MET A 729 -9.05 -36.77 3.64
N GLY A 730 -9.86 -35.79 3.24
CA GLY A 730 -11.17 -35.99 2.61
C GLY A 730 -12.38 -36.02 3.56
N GLN A 731 -12.20 -35.96 4.87
CA GLN A 731 -13.31 -35.77 5.80
C GLN A 731 -13.77 -34.30 5.84
N ALA A 732 -15.05 -34.07 6.20
CA ALA A 732 -15.52 -32.73 6.47
C ALA A 732 -14.78 -32.18 7.70
N SER A 733 -14.36 -30.93 7.64
CA SER A 733 -13.71 -30.18 8.72
C SER A 733 -14.50 -28.89 8.99
N PRO A 734 -15.71 -28.99 9.56
CA PRO A 734 -16.60 -27.84 9.71
C PRO A 734 -16.01 -26.73 10.57
N GLU A 735 -15.23 -27.10 11.59
CA GLU A 735 -14.55 -26.14 12.46
C GLU A 735 -13.52 -25.30 11.69
N TYR A 736 -12.66 -25.94 10.90
CA TYR A 736 -11.67 -25.25 10.04
C TYR A 736 -12.33 -24.35 9.00
N ALA A 737 -13.53 -24.73 8.52
CA ALA A 737 -14.27 -23.93 7.55
C ALA A 737 -14.70 -22.55 8.09
N THR A 738 -14.66 -22.36 9.41
CA THR A 738 -14.99 -21.09 10.08
C THR A 738 -13.80 -20.18 10.37
N PHE A 739 -12.58 -20.64 10.10
CA PHE A 739 -11.36 -19.88 10.41
C PHE A 739 -10.96 -18.77 9.42
N PRO A 740 -11.38 -18.78 8.14
CA PRO A 740 -11.03 -17.68 7.22
C PRO A 740 -11.38 -16.30 7.80
N GLY A 741 -10.41 -15.38 7.79
CA GLY A 741 -10.57 -14.02 8.28
C GLY A 741 -10.48 -13.83 9.81
N LEU A 742 -10.51 -14.90 10.61
CA LEU A 742 -10.33 -14.80 12.06
C LEU A 742 -8.90 -14.34 12.41
N ARG A 743 -8.77 -13.65 13.55
CA ARG A 743 -7.53 -13.05 14.04
C ARG A 743 -6.99 -13.68 15.32
N TYR A 744 -7.86 -14.29 16.13
CA TYR A 744 -7.49 -14.85 17.43
C TYR A 744 -8.23 -16.17 17.70
N LEU A 745 -7.49 -17.28 17.71
CA LEU A 745 -8.00 -18.59 18.10
C LEU A 745 -7.48 -18.95 19.48
N CYS A 746 -8.41 -19.20 20.40
CA CYS A 746 -8.09 -19.47 21.78
C CYS A 746 -8.50 -20.89 22.17
N MET A 747 -7.54 -21.63 22.74
CA MET A 747 -7.77 -22.92 23.38
C MET A 747 -7.64 -22.76 24.89
N THR A 748 -8.64 -23.23 25.63
CA THR A 748 -8.59 -23.30 27.09
C THR A 748 -8.63 -24.77 27.51
N GLU A 749 -7.63 -25.20 28.27
CA GLU A 749 -7.52 -26.59 28.71
C GLU A 749 -8.47 -26.92 29.87
N SER A 750 -8.97 -28.17 29.89
CA SER A 750 -9.58 -28.79 31.07
C SER A 750 -8.94 -30.13 31.50
N ASP A 751 -7.95 -30.69 30.79
CA ASP A 751 -7.35 -32.00 31.13
C ASP A 751 -5.82 -32.05 30.96
N GLU A 752 -5.10 -32.19 32.08
CA GLU A 752 -3.65 -32.01 32.30
C GLU A 752 -2.68 -32.96 31.54
N THR A 753 -3.12 -33.71 30.52
CA THR A 753 -2.35 -34.87 30.01
C THR A 753 -2.24 -35.01 28.49
N GLU A 754 -2.83 -34.11 27.69
CA GLU A 754 -2.80 -34.26 26.23
C GLU A 754 -1.51 -33.71 25.58
N GLU A 755 -0.87 -34.54 24.77
CA GLU A 755 0.35 -34.20 24.04
C GLU A 755 0.06 -33.33 22.82
N ILE A 756 0.80 -32.24 22.63
CA ILE A 756 0.72 -31.43 21.41
C ILE A 756 1.41 -32.16 20.26
N TYR A 757 0.67 -32.34 19.17
CA TYR A 757 1.15 -32.86 17.91
C TYR A 757 1.75 -31.74 17.04
N GLU A 758 3.07 -31.74 16.88
CA GLU A 758 3.83 -30.65 16.24
C GLU A 758 3.44 -30.42 14.78
N GLY A 759 2.95 -31.46 14.09
CA GLY A 759 2.50 -31.37 12.70
C GLY A 759 1.31 -30.42 12.54
N ASN A 760 0.26 -30.59 13.37
CA ASN A 760 -0.94 -29.75 13.31
C ASN A 760 -0.61 -28.33 13.77
N MET A 761 0.17 -28.18 14.85
CA MET A 761 0.60 -26.87 15.33
C MET A 761 1.36 -26.09 14.25
N LYS A 762 2.33 -26.72 13.56
CA LYS A 762 3.07 -26.09 12.46
C LYS A 762 2.18 -25.74 11.27
N GLN A 763 1.16 -26.55 11.00
CA GLN A 763 0.20 -26.29 9.93
C GLN A 763 -0.68 -25.08 10.24
N LEU A 764 -1.20 -24.98 11.48
CA LEU A 764 -2.09 -23.91 11.93
C LEU A 764 -1.37 -22.58 12.13
N THR A 765 -0.09 -22.62 12.53
CA THR A 765 0.75 -21.42 12.73
C THR A 765 1.55 -21.04 11.50
N GLY A 766 1.57 -21.91 10.49
CA GLY A 766 2.28 -21.69 9.23
C GLY A 766 1.61 -20.63 8.35
N GLY A 767 2.33 -20.19 7.32
CA GLY A 767 1.80 -19.29 6.29
C GLY A 767 1.28 -20.03 5.04
N ASP A 768 1.22 -21.37 5.09
CA ASP A 768 0.77 -22.19 3.97
C ASP A 768 -0.76 -22.24 3.91
N LYS A 769 -1.31 -22.45 2.70
CA LYS A 769 -2.75 -22.62 2.51
C LYS A 769 -3.26 -23.86 3.22
N LEU A 770 -4.32 -23.69 4.01
CA LEU A 770 -5.14 -24.76 4.57
C LEU A 770 -6.35 -25.01 3.69
N SER A 771 -6.77 -26.26 3.62
CA SER A 771 -7.99 -26.68 2.93
C SER A 771 -9.01 -27.18 3.94
N ALA A 772 -10.25 -26.69 3.85
CA ALA A 772 -11.33 -27.12 4.73
C ALA A 772 -12.62 -27.39 3.93
N ARG A 773 -13.49 -28.23 4.49
CA ARG A 773 -14.80 -28.50 3.91
C ARG A 773 -15.87 -28.45 4.99
N GLY A 774 -16.80 -27.52 4.86
CA GLY A 774 -17.96 -27.41 5.74
C GLY A 774 -18.85 -28.65 5.69
N LEU A 775 -19.71 -28.80 6.69
CA LEU A 775 -20.69 -29.88 6.71
C LEU A 775 -21.66 -29.71 5.53
N TYR A 776 -21.90 -30.76 4.75
CA TYR A 776 -22.73 -30.74 3.53
C TYR A 776 -22.22 -29.85 2.38
N GLU A 777 -20.99 -29.33 2.48
CA GLU A 777 -20.36 -28.56 1.41
C GLU A 777 -19.74 -29.45 0.35
N LYS A 778 -20.05 -29.17 -0.93
CA LYS A 778 -19.40 -29.85 -2.07
C LYS A 778 -18.04 -29.26 -2.41
N LYS A 779 -17.83 -27.96 -2.16
CA LYS A 779 -16.59 -27.26 -2.44
C LYS A 779 -15.69 -27.25 -1.22
N ILE A 780 -14.40 -27.44 -1.46
CA ILE A 780 -13.34 -27.22 -0.48
C ILE A 780 -13.00 -25.73 -0.52
N ILE A 781 -12.90 -25.10 0.64
CA ILE A 781 -12.36 -23.75 0.77
C ILE A 781 -10.86 -23.84 1.02
N GLU A 782 -10.10 -22.95 0.41
CA GLU A 782 -8.68 -22.77 0.68
C GLU A 782 -8.44 -21.39 1.29
N PHE A 783 -7.68 -21.33 2.38
CA PHE A 783 -7.35 -20.06 3.02
C PHE A 783 -5.96 -20.12 3.65
N VAL A 784 -5.29 -18.98 3.74
CA VAL A 784 -4.07 -18.83 4.55
C VAL A 784 -4.49 -18.46 5.97
N PRO A 785 -3.94 -19.07 7.03
CA PRO A 785 -4.21 -18.66 8.40
C PRO A 785 -3.93 -17.18 8.61
N GLN A 786 -4.91 -16.46 9.15
CA GLN A 786 -4.77 -15.04 9.49
C GLN A 786 -4.87 -14.79 11.01
N PHE A 787 -4.90 -15.86 11.79
CA PHE A 787 -5.08 -15.82 13.24
C PHE A 787 -3.78 -16.10 14.00
N LYS A 788 -3.70 -15.60 15.22
CA LYS A 788 -2.72 -16.05 16.22
C LYS A 788 -3.35 -17.17 17.01
N LEU A 789 -2.62 -18.28 17.13
CA LEU A 789 -3.06 -19.45 17.89
C LEU A 789 -2.56 -19.35 19.33
N VAL A 790 -3.49 -19.48 20.29
CA VAL A 790 -3.21 -19.35 21.71
C VAL A 790 -3.72 -20.55 22.50
N LEU A 791 -2.90 -21.00 23.46
CA LEU A 791 -3.29 -21.97 24.48
C LEU A 791 -3.17 -21.33 25.86
N ALA A 792 -4.27 -21.28 26.60
CA ALA A 792 -4.29 -20.89 28.00
C ALA A 792 -4.33 -22.14 28.89
N CYS A 793 -3.26 -22.38 29.66
CA CYS A 793 -3.13 -23.56 30.51
C CYS A 793 -2.49 -23.23 31.87
N ASN A 794 -2.70 -24.09 32.87
CA ASN A 794 -2.06 -23.96 34.18
C ASN A 794 -0.85 -24.89 34.31
N VAL A 795 -0.83 -25.97 33.52
CA VAL A 795 0.27 -26.92 33.37
C VAL A 795 0.66 -26.93 31.90
N LEU A 796 1.96 -26.99 31.61
CA LEU A 796 2.43 -27.02 30.24
C LEU A 796 2.24 -28.43 29.66
N PRO A 797 1.56 -28.61 28.51
CA PRO A 797 1.33 -29.92 27.92
C PRO A 797 2.64 -30.54 27.40
N PRO A 798 2.79 -31.86 27.30
CA PRO A 798 4.03 -32.45 26.77
C PRO A 798 4.19 -32.22 25.25
N ILE A 799 5.42 -31.96 24.80
CA ILE A 799 5.81 -31.88 23.38
C ILE A 799 6.96 -32.85 23.10
N LYS A 800 6.78 -33.78 22.15
CA LYS A 800 7.84 -34.76 21.80
C LYS A 800 8.92 -34.22 20.86
N ALA A 801 8.62 -33.15 20.13
CA ALA A 801 9.51 -32.61 19.12
C ALA A 801 10.78 -32.00 19.74
N THR A 802 11.94 -32.31 19.16
CA THR A 802 13.24 -31.75 19.59
C THR A 802 13.81 -30.76 18.57
N ASP A 803 13.12 -30.54 17.44
CA ASP A 803 13.59 -29.72 16.33
C ASP A 803 13.41 -28.22 16.56
N HIS A 804 14.37 -27.44 16.05
CA HIS A 804 14.33 -25.98 16.10
C HIS A 804 13.06 -25.38 15.47
N GLY A 805 12.52 -26.03 14.43
CA GLY A 805 11.31 -25.57 13.74
C GLY A 805 10.09 -25.56 14.65
N THR A 806 9.93 -26.50 15.57
CA THR A 806 8.85 -26.51 16.56
C THR A 806 9.08 -25.40 17.59
N TRP A 807 10.27 -25.40 18.22
CA TRP A 807 10.55 -24.53 19.36
C TRP A 807 10.66 -23.05 19.01
N ARG A 808 11.09 -22.68 17.79
CA ARG A 808 11.12 -21.28 17.35
C ARG A 808 9.73 -20.64 17.26
N ARG A 809 8.67 -21.45 17.15
CA ARG A 809 7.28 -20.99 17.05
C ARG A 809 6.65 -20.82 18.43
N ILE A 810 7.15 -21.50 19.46
CA ILE A 810 6.54 -21.47 20.79
C ILE A 810 6.94 -20.18 21.51
N ARG A 811 5.94 -19.50 22.08
CA ARG A 811 6.11 -18.36 22.98
C ARG A 811 5.39 -18.66 24.29
N THR A 812 6.14 -18.99 25.33
CA THR A 812 5.58 -19.29 26.65
C THR A 812 5.49 -18.00 27.46
N VAL A 813 4.29 -17.43 27.56
CA VAL A 813 4.04 -16.12 28.20
C VAL A 813 3.61 -16.35 29.65
N PRO A 814 4.45 -16.01 30.66
CA PRO A 814 4.13 -16.25 32.05
C PRO A 814 3.23 -15.17 32.66
N PHE A 815 2.11 -15.58 33.24
CA PHE A 815 1.25 -14.74 34.07
C PHE A 815 1.71 -14.85 35.52
N LEU A 816 2.61 -13.93 35.91
CA LEU A 816 3.34 -13.98 37.18
C LEU A 816 2.55 -13.44 38.38
N SER A 817 1.48 -12.70 38.13
CA SER A 817 0.70 -12.02 39.16
C SER A 817 -0.24 -12.95 39.92
N LEU A 818 -0.49 -12.63 41.18
CA LEU A 818 -1.51 -13.26 42.02
C LEU A 818 -2.51 -12.20 42.51
N PHE A 819 -3.78 -12.36 42.17
CA PHE A 819 -4.87 -11.50 42.63
C PHE A 819 -5.60 -12.17 43.80
N THR A 820 -5.47 -11.60 45.00
CA THR A 820 -6.02 -12.16 46.25
C THR A 820 -6.66 -11.09 47.12
N GLU A 821 -7.50 -11.48 48.08
CA GLU A 821 -8.12 -10.55 49.04
C GLU A 821 -7.10 -9.93 50.01
N LYS A 822 -6.00 -10.65 50.27
CA LYS A 822 -4.97 -10.29 51.26
C LYS A 822 -3.56 -10.39 50.66
N PRO A 823 -3.15 -9.44 49.80
CA PRO A 823 -1.82 -9.47 49.18
C PRO A 823 -0.74 -9.31 50.25
N VAL A 824 0.32 -10.13 50.15
CA VAL A 824 1.47 -10.11 51.05
C VAL A 824 2.63 -9.39 50.37
N GLN A 825 3.25 -8.43 51.09
CA GLN A 825 4.45 -7.75 50.62
C GLN A 825 5.70 -8.60 50.89
N ASN A 826 6.67 -8.58 49.98
CA ASN A 826 7.96 -9.29 50.09
C ASN A 826 7.87 -10.83 50.16
N ASP A 827 6.82 -11.44 49.60
CA ASP A 827 6.78 -12.89 49.41
C ASP A 827 7.81 -13.30 48.34
N LYS A 828 8.86 -14.02 48.76
CA LYS A 828 9.94 -14.47 47.87
C LYS A 828 9.47 -15.43 46.76
N LYS A 829 8.39 -16.20 46.98
CA LYS A 829 7.87 -17.16 46.00
C LYS A 829 6.85 -16.51 45.06
N LYS A 830 6.06 -15.56 45.57
CA LYS A 830 5.03 -14.85 44.81
C LYS A 830 5.19 -13.34 45.01
N PRO A 831 6.19 -12.72 44.37
CA PRO A 831 6.52 -11.31 44.61
C PRO A 831 5.47 -10.34 44.09
N TYR A 832 4.64 -10.74 43.11
CA TYR A 832 3.67 -9.87 42.45
C TYR A 832 2.24 -10.17 42.91
N GLN A 833 1.88 -9.70 44.11
CA GLN A 833 0.53 -9.89 44.65
C GLN A 833 -0.27 -8.59 44.63
N PHE A 834 -1.50 -8.66 44.14
CA PHE A 834 -2.40 -7.52 44.03
C PHE A 834 -3.75 -7.84 44.67
N LYS A 835 -4.45 -6.79 45.11
CA LYS A 835 -5.81 -6.95 45.63
C LYS A 835 -6.75 -7.34 44.50
N VAL A 836 -7.59 -8.35 44.71
CA VAL A 836 -8.61 -8.77 43.74
C VAL A 836 -9.70 -7.70 43.59
N ASP A 837 -10.04 -7.35 42.35
CA ASP A 837 -11.19 -6.50 42.00
C ASP A 837 -12.28 -7.37 41.35
N LYS A 838 -13.33 -7.67 42.11
CA LYS A 838 -14.47 -8.48 41.64
C LYS A 838 -15.40 -7.75 40.68
N THR A 839 -15.22 -6.44 40.50
CA THR A 839 -16.06 -5.59 39.65
C THR A 839 -15.41 -5.26 38.31
N ILE A 840 -14.20 -5.75 38.05
CA ILE A 840 -13.40 -5.34 36.90
C ILE A 840 -14.09 -5.57 35.54
N GLU A 841 -14.83 -6.68 35.39
CA GLU A 841 -15.56 -7.00 34.16
C GLU A 841 -16.65 -5.97 33.84
N GLN A 842 -17.16 -5.23 34.83
CA GLN A 842 -18.16 -4.17 34.64
C GLN A 842 -17.61 -2.97 33.86
N ARG A 843 -16.28 -2.80 33.81
CA ARG A 843 -15.62 -1.70 33.07
C ARG A 843 -15.40 -2.04 31.60
N PHE A 844 -15.60 -3.30 31.17
CA PHE A 844 -15.18 -3.78 29.86
C PHE A 844 -15.94 -3.11 28.70
N ASP A 845 -17.21 -2.74 28.88
CA ASP A 845 -17.96 -1.98 27.86
C ASP A 845 -17.31 -0.61 27.58
N THR A 846 -16.75 0.02 28.61
CA THR A 846 -16.07 1.32 28.50
C THR A 846 -14.60 1.18 28.11
N TRP A 847 -13.92 0.12 28.57
CA TRP A 847 -12.51 -0.12 28.28
C TRP A 847 -12.27 -0.64 26.86
N ALA A 848 -13.17 -1.47 26.30
CA ALA A 848 -12.90 -2.13 25.02
C ALA A 848 -12.70 -1.15 23.85
N PRO A 849 -13.50 -0.07 23.66
CA PRO A 849 -13.24 0.92 22.62
C PRO A 849 -11.89 1.63 22.78
N VAL A 850 -11.54 2.03 24.02
CA VAL A 850 -10.26 2.71 24.29
C VAL A 850 -9.08 1.76 24.13
N LEU A 851 -9.22 0.50 24.54
CA LEU A 851 -8.21 -0.52 24.32
C LEU A 851 -8.01 -0.78 22.82
N LEU A 852 -9.08 -0.84 22.03
CA LEU A 852 -8.96 -0.93 20.57
C LEU A 852 -8.13 0.24 20.01
N THR A 853 -8.44 1.48 20.40
CA THR A 853 -7.65 2.66 20.01
C THR A 853 -6.17 2.51 20.36
N MET A 854 -5.86 2.10 21.59
CA MET A 854 -4.47 1.89 22.04
C MET A 854 -3.76 0.78 21.25
N LEU A 855 -4.45 -0.33 20.95
CA LEU A 855 -3.87 -1.42 20.16
C LEU A 855 -3.64 -1.01 18.70
N VAL A 856 -4.50 -0.17 18.14
CA VAL A 856 -4.34 0.38 16.78
C VAL A 856 -3.14 1.32 16.71
N GLU A 857 -2.94 2.21 17.70
CA GLU A 857 -1.74 3.06 17.80
C GLU A 857 -0.46 2.23 17.76
N ILE A 858 -0.44 1.12 18.51
CA ILE A 858 0.72 0.22 18.56
C ILE A 858 0.89 -0.52 17.22
N ALA A 859 -0.19 -1.05 16.66
CA ALA A 859 -0.15 -1.77 15.39
C ALA A 859 0.30 -0.88 14.22
N TYR A 860 -0.08 0.40 14.19
CA TYR A 860 0.44 1.37 13.20
C TYR A 860 1.95 1.59 13.33
N ARG A 861 2.50 1.56 14.54
CA ARG A 861 3.93 1.75 14.79
C ARG A 861 4.75 0.49 14.52
N THR A 862 4.21 -0.69 14.81
CA THR A 862 4.94 -1.96 14.71
C THR A 862 4.65 -2.74 13.43
N ASP A 863 3.67 -2.32 12.63
CA ASP A 863 3.13 -3.05 11.48
C ASP A 863 2.75 -4.50 11.84
N GLY A 864 2.28 -4.69 13.09
CA GLY A 864 1.90 -6.00 13.63
C GLY A 864 3.05 -6.92 13.98
N ARG A 865 4.30 -6.44 13.97
CA ARG A 865 5.48 -7.18 14.43
C ARG A 865 5.56 -7.15 15.96
N VAL A 866 6.07 -8.23 16.53
CA VAL A 866 6.23 -8.40 17.98
C VAL A 866 7.70 -8.64 18.26
N LYS A 867 8.31 -7.79 19.09
CA LYS A 867 9.70 -7.99 19.51
C LYS A 867 9.74 -9.11 20.54
N ASP A 868 10.66 -10.07 20.35
CA ASP A 868 10.87 -11.14 21.33
C ASP A 868 11.29 -10.58 22.71
N CYS A 869 10.84 -11.26 23.76
CA CYS A 869 11.10 -10.92 25.15
C CYS A 869 11.90 -12.04 25.83
N ASP A 870 12.99 -11.68 26.51
CA ASP A 870 13.88 -12.64 27.17
C ASP A 870 13.14 -13.48 28.22
N THR A 871 12.19 -12.89 28.95
CA THR A 871 11.36 -13.64 29.92
C THR A 871 10.52 -14.72 29.23
N VAL A 872 9.96 -14.43 28.06
CA VAL A 872 9.15 -15.38 27.27
C VAL A 872 10.03 -16.46 26.66
N LEU A 873 11.19 -16.08 26.10
CA LEU A 873 12.15 -17.01 25.52
C LEU A 873 12.78 -17.92 26.57
N GLN A 874 13.10 -17.40 27.75
CA GLN A 874 13.61 -18.19 28.88
C GLN A 874 12.57 -19.21 29.35
N LYS A 875 11.30 -18.81 29.50
CA LYS A 875 10.23 -19.76 29.84
C LYS A 875 10.00 -20.82 28.76
N CYS A 876 10.18 -20.46 27.49
CA CYS A 876 10.18 -21.41 26.38
C CYS A 876 11.36 -22.40 26.48
N LYS A 877 12.56 -21.92 26.84
CA LYS A 877 13.74 -22.76 27.07
C LYS A 877 13.54 -23.73 28.24
N GLU A 878 12.99 -23.26 29.36
CA GLU A 878 12.64 -24.12 30.51
C GLU A 878 11.65 -25.21 30.09
N TYR A 879 10.58 -24.83 29.39
CA TYR A 879 9.59 -25.78 28.88
C TYR A 879 10.20 -26.83 27.93
N ARG A 880 11.14 -26.41 27.08
CA ARG A 880 11.91 -27.32 26.21
C ARG A 880 12.74 -28.30 27.02
N ASN A 881 13.45 -27.82 28.05
CA ASN A 881 14.30 -28.64 28.89
C ASN A 881 13.49 -29.67 29.71
N ASP A 882 12.28 -29.30 30.17
CA ASP A 882 11.37 -30.23 30.87
C ASP A 882 10.81 -31.31 29.93
N SER A 883 10.59 -30.95 28.67
CA SER A 883 10.08 -31.85 27.63
C SER A 883 11.16 -32.76 27.02
N ASP A 884 12.40 -32.27 26.91
CA ASP A 884 13.54 -32.95 26.29
C ASP A 884 14.71 -33.11 27.26
N THR A 885 14.75 -34.28 27.90
CA THR A 885 15.80 -34.69 28.83
C THR A 885 17.21 -34.67 28.21
N VAL A 886 17.34 -34.85 26.88
CA VAL A 886 18.65 -34.80 26.21
C VAL A 886 19.07 -33.35 26.01
N ALA A 887 18.16 -32.46 25.62
CA ALA A 887 18.47 -31.03 25.48
C ALA A 887 18.87 -30.42 26.83
N ARG A 888 18.17 -30.76 27.91
CA ARG A 888 18.50 -30.33 29.28
C ARG A 888 19.93 -30.75 29.67
N TYR A 889 20.29 -32.00 29.42
CA TYR A 889 21.64 -32.50 29.66
C TYR A 889 22.71 -31.72 28.88
N ILE A 890 22.48 -31.49 27.58
CA ILE A 890 23.45 -30.78 26.72
C ILE A 890 23.69 -29.36 27.26
N ASP A 891 22.63 -28.64 27.62
CA ASP A 891 22.71 -27.27 28.14
C ASP A 891 23.42 -27.18 29.51
N GLU A 892 23.19 -28.17 30.38
CA GLU A 892 23.78 -28.22 31.73
C GLU A 892 25.23 -28.69 31.73
N ARG A 893 25.57 -29.69 30.89
CA ARG A 893 26.82 -30.45 30.99
C ARG A 893 27.80 -30.19 29.85
N ILE A 894 27.39 -29.60 28.73
CA ILE A 894 28.25 -29.48 27.54
C ILE A 894 28.45 -28.01 27.17
N VAL A 895 29.71 -27.63 26.94
CA VAL A 895 30.10 -26.26 26.58
C VAL A 895 31.05 -26.24 25.38
N LEU A 896 31.06 -25.13 24.65
CA LEU A 896 32.06 -24.84 23.61
C LEU A 896 33.32 -24.28 24.25
N GLU A 897 34.47 -24.87 23.93
CA GLU A 897 35.77 -24.44 24.43
C GLU A 897 36.82 -24.70 23.35
N GLU A 898 37.65 -23.70 23.04
CA GLU A 898 38.54 -23.70 21.87
C GLU A 898 39.51 -24.90 21.83
N ASN A 899 39.96 -25.36 22.99
CA ASN A 899 40.82 -26.55 23.16
C ASN A 899 40.07 -27.76 23.76
N GLY A 900 38.74 -27.69 23.88
CA GLY A 900 37.91 -28.72 24.49
C GLY A 900 37.87 -30.01 23.66
N VAL A 901 37.96 -31.16 24.32
CA VAL A 901 37.91 -32.47 23.66
C VAL A 901 37.01 -33.41 24.45
N MET A 902 35.96 -33.91 23.80
CA MET A 902 35.02 -34.87 24.39
C MET A 902 34.88 -36.10 23.51
N THR A 903 35.05 -37.29 24.08
CA THR A 903 34.82 -38.56 23.38
C THR A 903 33.37 -39.04 23.55
N LYS A 904 32.89 -39.87 22.62
CA LYS A 904 31.58 -40.53 22.70
C LYS A 904 31.41 -41.42 23.92
N SER A 905 32.51 -41.99 24.43
CA SER A 905 32.51 -42.76 25.68
C SER A 905 32.27 -41.85 26.88
N GLN A 906 32.99 -40.73 26.97
CA GLN A 906 32.82 -39.74 28.05
C GLN A 906 31.41 -39.15 28.04
N LEU A 907 30.90 -38.75 26.87
CA LEU A 907 29.53 -38.27 26.70
C LEU A 907 28.49 -39.28 27.21
N THR A 908 28.67 -40.56 26.86
CA THR A 908 27.73 -41.62 27.24
C THR A 908 27.77 -41.90 28.75
N GLN A 909 28.96 -41.90 29.33
CA GLN A 909 29.15 -42.15 30.75
C GLN A 909 28.57 -41.00 31.59
N ASP A 910 28.90 -39.75 31.25
CA ASP A 910 28.41 -38.56 31.95
C ASP A 910 26.89 -38.44 31.85
N PHE A 911 26.32 -38.64 30.65
CA PHE A 911 24.87 -38.67 30.47
C PHE A 911 24.19 -39.73 31.33
N ASN A 912 24.79 -40.92 31.46
CA ASN A 912 24.20 -41.98 32.26
C ASN A 912 24.14 -41.59 33.74
N ILE A 913 25.23 -41.02 34.27
CA ILE A 913 25.32 -40.53 35.65
C ILE A 913 24.31 -39.42 35.89
N TRP A 914 24.37 -38.35 35.07
CA TRP A 914 23.47 -37.22 35.16
C TRP A 914 21.99 -37.64 35.05
N TYR A 915 21.67 -38.59 34.16
CA TYR A 915 20.29 -39.06 33.99
C TYR A 915 19.77 -39.80 35.23
N ASP A 916 20.62 -40.60 35.88
CA ASP A 916 20.26 -41.37 37.07
C ASP A 916 20.15 -40.48 38.32
N GLU A 917 20.90 -39.36 38.36
CA GLU A 917 20.85 -38.35 39.42
C GLU A 917 19.64 -37.40 39.28
N ASN A 918 19.28 -37.02 38.05
CA ASN A 918 18.29 -35.98 37.77
C ASN A 918 16.89 -36.51 37.40
N ASN A 919 16.72 -37.83 37.22
CA ASN A 919 15.41 -38.43 36.99
C ASN A 919 15.13 -39.50 38.06
N ASN A 920 14.16 -39.21 38.93
CA ASN A 920 13.69 -40.16 39.93
C ASN A 920 13.14 -41.44 39.26
N SER A 921 13.23 -42.57 39.97
CA SER A 921 12.73 -43.90 39.59
C SER A 921 11.22 -43.99 39.26
N HIS A 922 10.50 -42.86 39.31
CA HIS A 922 9.10 -42.71 38.93
C HIS A 922 8.88 -42.09 37.54
N ASP A 923 9.90 -41.59 36.84
CA ASP A 923 9.76 -41.14 35.45
C ASP A 923 9.64 -42.37 34.52
N LYS A 924 8.44 -42.60 33.97
CA LYS A 924 8.14 -43.74 33.08
C LYS A 924 8.74 -43.58 31.67
N ARG A 925 9.41 -42.45 31.37
CA ARG A 925 10.06 -42.22 30.06
C ARG A 925 11.29 -43.12 29.90
N LYS A 926 11.41 -43.75 28.74
CA LYS A 926 12.52 -44.66 28.43
C LYS A 926 13.82 -43.86 28.27
N LYS A 927 14.87 -44.22 29.03
CA LYS A 927 16.20 -43.59 28.97
C LYS A 927 16.67 -43.45 27.51
N PRO A 928 17.04 -42.24 27.05
CA PRO A 928 17.55 -42.02 25.71
C PRO A 928 18.79 -42.88 25.43
N THR A 929 18.90 -43.41 24.21
CA THR A 929 20.07 -44.23 23.83
C THR A 929 21.30 -43.34 23.62
N ALA A 930 22.50 -43.89 23.89
CA ALA A 930 23.77 -43.21 23.62
C ALA A 930 23.88 -42.67 22.19
N LYS A 931 23.30 -43.40 21.21
CA LYS A 931 23.22 -42.97 19.81
C LYS A 931 22.41 -41.68 19.67
N LYS A 932 21.22 -41.61 20.30
CA LYS A 932 20.34 -40.45 20.24
C LYS A 932 20.94 -39.23 20.95
N VAL A 933 21.65 -39.43 22.06
CA VAL A 933 22.37 -38.34 22.75
C VAL A 933 23.48 -37.79 21.85
N ALA A 934 24.31 -38.66 21.29
CA ALA A 934 25.38 -38.27 20.36
C ALA A 934 24.86 -37.57 19.09
N GLU A 935 23.72 -38.00 18.55
CA GLU A 935 23.07 -37.34 17.41
C GLU A 935 22.61 -35.91 17.74
N ASN A 936 22.07 -35.66 18.93
CA ASN A 936 21.65 -34.32 19.34
C ASN A 936 22.85 -33.39 19.59
N VAL A 937 23.90 -33.87 20.24
CA VAL A 937 25.17 -33.13 20.38
C VAL A 937 25.74 -32.76 19.00
N SER A 938 25.73 -33.71 18.05
CA SER A 938 26.24 -33.47 16.70
C SER A 938 25.41 -32.46 15.89
N LYS A 939 24.09 -32.42 16.11
CA LYS A 939 23.18 -31.44 15.50
C LYS A 939 23.35 -30.04 16.08
N MET A 940 23.67 -29.95 17.37
CA MET A 940 23.79 -28.66 18.07
C MET A 940 25.16 -28.01 17.87
N PHE A 941 26.21 -28.82 17.74
CA PHE A 941 27.57 -28.36 17.50
C PHE A 941 28.02 -28.80 16.10
N HIS A 942 28.75 -29.92 16.00
CA HIS A 942 29.14 -30.53 14.73
C HIS A 942 29.34 -32.04 14.88
N SER A 943 29.42 -32.76 13.76
CA SER A 943 29.74 -34.19 13.75
C SER A 943 31.12 -34.46 14.38
N PRO A 944 31.28 -35.55 15.15
CA PRO A 944 32.57 -35.93 15.69
C PRO A 944 33.52 -36.38 14.58
N ASN A 945 34.82 -36.14 14.75
CA ASN A 945 35.85 -36.77 13.95
C ASN A 945 36.19 -38.13 14.58
N GLY A 946 35.74 -39.23 13.95
CA GLY A 946 35.79 -40.57 14.54
C GLY A 946 34.89 -40.67 15.78
N ASN A 947 35.49 -40.82 16.97
CA ASN A 947 34.78 -40.93 18.24
C ASN A 947 34.88 -39.67 19.12
N THR A 948 35.37 -38.56 18.57
CA THR A 948 35.77 -37.38 19.35
C THR A 948 35.20 -36.10 18.75
N TRP A 949 34.62 -35.25 19.60
CA TRP A 949 34.30 -33.86 19.29
C TRP A 949 35.46 -32.97 19.77
N THR A 950 35.95 -32.11 18.87
CA THR A 950 36.98 -31.09 19.14
C THR A 950 36.31 -29.72 19.21
N GLY A 951 36.68 -28.86 20.14
CA GLY A 951 35.97 -27.60 20.40
C GLY A 951 34.77 -27.73 21.35
N VAL A 952 34.52 -28.93 21.88
CA VAL A 952 33.38 -29.27 22.75
C VAL A 952 33.89 -30.07 23.94
N THR A 953 33.55 -29.68 25.17
CA THR A 953 33.94 -30.39 26.39
C THR A 953 32.78 -30.55 27.37
N LEU A 954 32.98 -31.40 28.39
CA LEU A 954 32.11 -31.46 29.57
C LEU A 954 32.45 -30.30 30.50
N LYS A 955 31.42 -29.69 31.10
CA LYS A 955 31.55 -28.61 32.08
C LYS A 955 32.26 -29.14 33.33
N GLU A 956 33.36 -28.53 33.77
CA GLU A 956 34.06 -28.96 34.99
C GLU A 956 33.19 -28.72 36.23
N GLU A 957 33.04 -29.77 37.06
CA GLU A 957 32.47 -29.64 38.40
C GLU A 957 33.51 -29.01 39.33
N ASN A 958 33.58 -27.68 39.39
CA ASN A 958 34.18 -27.00 40.53
C ASN A 958 33.31 -25.84 41.01
N GLU A 959 33.02 -25.91 42.31
CA GLU A 959 32.33 -24.97 43.20
C GLU A 959 30.79 -24.96 43.19
N ASN A 960 30.26 -25.59 44.24
CA ASN A 960 29.09 -25.13 44.98
C ASN A 960 29.21 -23.61 45.26
N ILE A 961 28.83 -22.77 44.31
CA ILE A 961 28.37 -21.42 44.65
C ILE A 961 26.89 -21.58 44.98
N ALA A 962 26.63 -21.60 46.28
CA ALA A 962 25.30 -21.44 46.82
C ALA A 962 24.60 -20.30 46.09
N PHE A 963 23.50 -20.59 45.39
CA PHE A 963 22.49 -19.60 45.05
C PHE A 963 21.87 -19.10 46.35
N SER A 964 22.61 -18.23 47.05
CA SER A 964 22.06 -17.42 48.12
C SER A 964 21.18 -16.36 47.47
N SER A 965 19.90 -16.42 47.81
CA SER A 965 18.96 -15.33 47.60
C SER A 965 19.53 -14.06 48.23
N ASN A 966 20.03 -13.11 47.43
CA ASN A 966 20.23 -11.72 47.83
C ASN A 966 20.36 -10.84 46.59
N LEU A 967 19.22 -10.53 46.00
CA LEU A 967 19.06 -9.46 45.02
C LEU A 967 17.96 -8.52 45.53
N VAL A 968 18.11 -8.02 46.76
CA VAL A 968 17.46 -6.81 47.27
C VAL A 968 18.36 -6.20 48.34
N SER A 969 18.53 -4.87 48.28
CA SER A 969 19.20 -3.98 49.23
C SER A 969 20.71 -3.76 49.04
N LYS A 970 21.03 -2.80 48.18
CA LYS A 970 22.01 -1.73 48.46
C LYS A 970 21.79 -0.59 47.46
N VAL A 971 20.73 0.19 47.69
CA VAL A 971 20.71 1.59 47.28
C VAL A 971 21.48 2.33 48.38
N GLY A 972 22.60 2.93 48.01
CA GLY A 972 23.36 3.82 48.87
C GLY A 972 22.51 5.05 49.19
N LEU A 973 22.32 5.28 50.48
CA LEU A 973 22.20 6.60 51.04
C LEU A 973 23.63 7.09 51.34
N ASP A 974 23.80 8.40 51.19
CA ASP A 974 24.94 9.24 51.55
C ASP A 974 25.99 9.45 50.44
N GLU A 975 25.70 10.40 49.54
CA GLU A 975 26.41 11.69 49.46
C GLU A 975 25.63 12.67 48.55
N LEU A 976 25.05 13.72 49.18
CA LEU A 976 24.41 14.95 48.66
C LEU A 976 23.10 14.85 47.85
#